data_AF-A0A948HIZ8-F1
#
_entry.id   AF-A0A948HIZ8-F1
#
_cell.length_a   1.000
_cell.length_b   1.000
_cell.length_c   1.000
_cell.angle_alpha   90.00
_cell.angle_beta   90.00
_cell.angle_gamma   90.00
#
_symmetry.space_group_name_H-M   'P 1'
#
loop_
_entity.id
_entity.type
_entity.pdbx_description
1 polymer ?
#
loop_
_entity_poly.entity_id
_entity_poly.type
_entity_poly.pdbx_seq_one_letter_code
_entity_poly.pdbx_strand_id
1 'polypeptide(L)'
;MQQTPLQPTGTATRRRCSRWLFVLAALACAPLMAVAQTATAPVDSATRDPDRPRTCLVLGGGGARGAAHIGVLKVLERERVPIDCIVGTSMGAVVGGLYASGYTADEIEAVLDRIDWAEVLRDKPPRDERSMRRKEDDLRLLGGVEVGLSNGKIAFPQGLIQGQKLEMLLRRLLLPTWQVRDFDHLPIPFRAIATDIVSGEKVVFAQGDLALAIRASMSVPGVFAPVRYEDHLLVDGGVVDNVPIDEARRLGAQRLIVSRVGSPLMTEAQLDSPLAISHQMASVLMQREVLAQLATLGPQDLLITPPLGDMGSQDFNRSPQAVGVGEQAAQAEVAAVRRFQVDDTRYAAFQRQHRPPAYEAPIVAFIDVLRDKTRTARYIEQRLKPEVGQPLAPDRVEQNVATAYGEGRYQQVQWRLEERDGQQGLVLVPQDKRWGPDFLHFALRLSDDFDGSSNYQLITELTRTGLSEQGAELKLRVGLGEVEEAFAEYYRPFGSSGRHALSTYAKYRATDLDLALMRGGALAEFRYSQWLGGLRWAYSPHPDWEIALFGERGRERLRLDVGNPTELGNYRADMGSVGWQLRHDSIDSSAFPSRGQRLSLTRQHYLDALGTDNSAAVTRVQWDGAWAHGHNRWLGGLRASSAHGGDDLLATYGFLGGLGNLSGYPEESIFAPQTALARVVYYRRVAHADSLLTIPLYVGGSVEWGGFWQRREDVSVDGMQTAGSLFVGADTFLGPVFLGYGRAQGGHTSFYLTFGSLLRTLDGF
;
A
#
# COMPACT_ATOMS: atom_id res chain seq x y z
N MET A 1 62.48 -29.00 17.97
CA MET A 1 63.10 -28.11 18.98
C MET A 1 61.94 -27.53 19.81
N GLN A 2 61.88 -27.83 21.11
CA GLN A 2 62.32 -26.95 22.22
C GLN A 2 61.34 -25.79 22.51
N GLN A 3 60.98 -25.44 23.75
CA GLN A 3 61.13 -26.15 25.04
C GLN A 3 60.21 -25.48 26.09
N THR A 4 59.58 -26.26 26.98
CA THR A 4 59.07 -25.76 28.28
C THR A 4 60.25 -25.53 29.25
N PRO A 5 60.17 -24.66 30.30
CA PRO A 5 59.43 -25.07 31.51
C PRO A 5 58.91 -23.97 32.49
N LEU A 6 58.12 -24.45 33.46
CA LEU A 6 58.05 -24.08 34.91
C LEU A 6 57.24 -22.87 35.44
N GLN A 7 56.72 -23.15 36.66
CA GLN A 7 55.94 -22.36 37.64
C GLN A 7 56.89 -21.94 38.82
N PRO A 8 56.51 -21.17 39.88
CA PRO A 8 55.38 -21.40 40.82
C PRO A 8 54.73 -20.07 41.35
N THR A 9 53.95 -19.92 42.45
CA THR A 9 53.64 -20.73 43.67
C THR A 9 52.29 -20.30 44.31
N GLY A 10 51.68 -21.14 45.17
CA GLY A 10 50.69 -20.73 46.21
C GLY A 10 49.28 -21.37 46.12
N THR A 11 49.02 -22.60 46.62
CA THR A 11 48.56 -22.95 48.00
C THR A 11 47.43 -22.10 48.59
N ALA A 12 46.32 -22.60 49.17
CA ALA A 12 45.72 -23.95 49.32
C ALA A 12 44.24 -23.77 49.85
N THR A 13 43.40 -24.71 50.35
CA THR A 13 43.53 -26.11 50.80
C THR A 13 42.17 -26.86 50.89
N ARG A 14 42.15 -28.18 50.63
CA ARG A 14 41.26 -29.24 51.22
C ARG A 14 39.74 -29.31 50.90
N ARG A 15 39.10 -30.37 51.43
CA ARG A 15 37.92 -31.11 50.89
C ARG A 15 37.15 -31.89 52.00
N ARG A 16 35.89 -32.26 51.67
CA ARG A 16 35.13 -33.48 52.08
C ARG A 16 34.55 -33.64 53.50
N CYS A 17 33.22 -33.60 53.55
CA CYS A 17 32.24 -34.51 54.17
C CYS A 17 32.64 -35.50 55.29
N SER A 18 31.89 -35.49 56.41
CA SER A 18 31.72 -36.66 57.31
C SER A 18 30.37 -36.70 58.07
N ARG A 19 29.41 -37.42 57.48
CA ARG A 19 28.44 -38.36 58.09
C ARG A 19 28.12 -38.32 59.62
N TRP A 20 26.80 -38.23 59.90
CA TRP A 20 25.98 -39.01 60.87
C TRP A 20 25.81 -38.63 62.37
N LEU A 21 24.53 -38.82 62.80
CA LEU A 21 23.97 -39.24 64.11
C LEU A 21 23.74 -38.25 65.30
N PHE A 22 22.47 -37.85 65.45
CA PHE A 22 21.61 -37.98 66.66
C PHE A 22 21.86 -37.09 67.92
N VAL A 23 20.87 -36.74 68.75
CA VAL A 23 19.39 -36.69 68.62
C VAL A 23 18.82 -35.76 69.71
N LEU A 24 17.66 -35.13 69.47
CA LEU A 24 16.68 -34.84 70.54
C LEU A 24 15.25 -34.74 69.98
N ALA A 25 14.31 -35.27 70.74
CA ALA A 25 12.87 -35.43 70.47
C ALA A 25 12.06 -34.24 71.06
N ALA A 26 10.78 -33.97 70.75
CA ALA A 26 9.85 -34.39 69.68
C ALA A 26 8.59 -33.48 69.78
N LEU A 27 7.45 -33.90 69.17
CA LEU A 27 6.12 -33.23 69.12
C LEU A 27 6.02 -32.06 68.10
N ALA A 28 4.95 -31.91 67.32
CA ALA A 28 3.85 -32.83 66.99
C ALA A 28 3.14 -32.40 65.68
N CYS A 29 2.23 -33.25 65.19
CA CYS A 29 1.32 -33.07 64.05
C CYS A 29 1.95 -33.10 62.63
N ALA A 30 1.18 -33.69 61.70
CA ALA A 30 1.56 -34.05 60.34
C ALA A 30 0.92 -33.09 59.30
N PRO A 31 1.32 -33.12 58.02
CA PRO A 31 1.06 -32.03 57.08
C PRO A 31 -0.23 -32.18 56.27
N LEU A 32 -0.71 -31.05 55.74
CA LEU A 32 -1.64 -30.99 54.61
C LEU A 32 -1.46 -29.67 53.82
N MET A 33 -0.26 -29.46 53.26
CA MET A 33 -0.06 -28.40 52.26
C MET A 33 -0.40 -28.94 50.88
N ALA A 34 -1.56 -28.56 50.37
CA ALA A 34 -1.95 -28.82 48.99
C ALA A 34 -1.03 -28.03 48.05
N VAL A 35 -0.25 -28.74 47.22
CA VAL A 35 0.36 -28.12 46.04
C VAL A 35 -0.77 -27.80 45.08
N ALA A 36 -1.08 -26.51 44.91
CA ALA A 36 -2.08 -26.05 43.96
C ALA A 36 -1.56 -26.23 42.53
N GLN A 37 -1.66 -27.46 42.02
CA GLN A 37 -1.56 -27.73 40.60
C GLN A 37 -2.75 -27.05 39.91
N THR A 38 -2.51 -25.86 39.35
CA THR A 38 -3.43 -25.23 38.39
C THR A 38 -3.39 -26.02 37.09
N ALA A 39 -3.94 -27.24 37.12
CA ALA A 39 -4.28 -27.96 35.92
C ALA A 39 -5.31 -27.11 35.17
N THR A 40 -4.92 -26.61 34.00
CA THR A 40 -5.84 -26.05 33.02
C THR A 40 -6.73 -27.17 32.52
N ALA A 41 -7.85 -27.38 33.23
CA ALA A 41 -8.92 -28.24 32.74
C ALA A 41 -9.33 -27.77 31.34
N PRO A 42 -9.66 -28.68 30.40
CA PRO A 42 -10.28 -28.26 29.16
C PRO A 42 -11.54 -27.47 29.48
N VAL A 43 -11.81 -26.42 28.69
CA VAL A 43 -13.09 -25.69 28.77
C VAL A 43 -14.15 -26.60 28.14
N ASP A 44 -14.62 -27.56 28.93
CA ASP A 44 -15.67 -28.47 28.54
C ASP A 44 -16.95 -27.68 28.22
N SER A 45 -17.72 -28.15 27.23
CA SER A 45 -18.89 -27.45 26.67
C SER A 45 -20.12 -27.41 27.61
N ALA A 46 -19.89 -27.64 28.91
CA ALA A 46 -20.82 -28.04 29.95
C ALA A 46 -21.57 -26.88 30.63
N THR A 47 -22.11 -25.94 29.85
CA THR A 47 -23.17 -25.01 30.31
C THR A 47 -24.34 -24.89 29.33
N ARG A 48 -24.42 -25.73 28.30
CA ARG A 48 -25.60 -25.84 27.44
C ARG A 48 -26.77 -26.46 28.21
N ASP A 49 -27.86 -25.73 28.34
CA ASP A 49 -29.16 -26.27 28.76
C ASP A 49 -29.64 -27.33 27.74
N PRO A 50 -29.71 -28.62 28.10
CA PRO A 50 -30.03 -29.69 27.16
C PRO A 50 -31.48 -29.63 26.66
N ASP A 51 -32.37 -28.96 27.39
CA ASP A 51 -33.79 -28.85 27.04
C ASP A 51 -34.09 -27.68 26.08
N ARG A 52 -33.10 -26.81 25.76
CA ARG A 52 -33.29 -25.70 24.84
C ARG A 52 -32.93 -26.08 23.39
N PRO A 53 -33.84 -25.92 22.42
CA PRO A 53 -33.55 -26.23 21.02
C PRO A 53 -32.40 -25.41 20.43
N ARG A 54 -31.37 -26.10 19.92
CA ARG A 54 -30.16 -25.47 19.35
C ARG A 54 -30.54 -24.53 18.22
N THR A 55 -30.21 -23.25 18.39
CA THR A 55 -30.61 -22.13 17.53
C THR A 55 -29.38 -21.56 16.86
N CYS A 56 -29.29 -21.64 15.53
CA CYS A 56 -28.13 -21.14 14.81
C CYS A 56 -28.47 -20.04 13.80
N LEU A 57 -27.47 -19.19 13.55
CA LEU A 57 -27.57 -18.00 12.70
C LEU A 57 -26.84 -18.24 11.38
N VAL A 58 -27.53 -18.03 10.25
CA VAL A 58 -26.95 -18.11 8.89
C VAL A 58 -26.88 -16.71 8.31
N LEU A 59 -25.67 -16.23 8.01
CA LEU A 59 -25.42 -14.90 7.47
C LEU A 59 -24.89 -15.00 6.04
N GLY A 60 -25.71 -14.61 5.06
CA GLY A 60 -25.38 -14.76 3.65
C GLY A 60 -24.48 -13.67 3.08
N GLY A 61 -23.82 -13.92 1.95
CA GLY A 61 -22.97 -12.93 1.30
C GLY A 61 -23.72 -11.80 0.59
N GLY A 62 -23.05 -10.65 0.43
CA GLY A 62 -23.58 -9.46 -0.24
C GLY A 62 -22.68 -8.22 -0.30
N GLY A 63 -21.40 -8.31 0.07
CA GLY A 63 -20.52 -7.13 0.19
C GLY A 63 -21.04 -6.11 1.20
N ALA A 64 -21.05 -4.83 0.85
CA ALA A 64 -21.56 -3.72 1.67
C ALA A 64 -22.97 -3.96 2.24
N ARG A 65 -23.85 -4.63 1.46
CA ARG A 65 -25.22 -5.00 1.87
C ARG A 65 -25.25 -5.84 3.15
N GLY A 66 -24.18 -6.59 3.44
CA GLY A 66 -24.05 -7.42 4.65
C GLY A 66 -23.87 -6.66 5.96
N ALA A 67 -23.64 -5.34 5.95
CA ALA A 67 -23.73 -4.54 7.17
C ALA A 67 -25.15 -4.61 7.80
N ALA A 68 -26.19 -4.92 7.02
CA ALA A 68 -27.53 -5.19 7.53
C ALA A 68 -27.61 -6.36 8.53
N HIS A 69 -26.66 -7.30 8.53
CA HIS A 69 -26.61 -8.35 9.55
C HIS A 69 -26.40 -7.80 10.96
N ILE A 70 -25.70 -6.67 11.08
CA ILE A 70 -25.44 -6.02 12.39
C ILE A 70 -26.76 -5.49 12.95
N GLY A 71 -27.60 -4.86 12.11
CA GLY A 71 -28.93 -4.42 12.50
C GLY A 71 -29.84 -5.58 12.92
N VAL A 72 -29.74 -6.73 12.25
CA VAL A 72 -30.43 -7.95 12.68
C VAL A 72 -29.93 -8.41 14.06
N LEU A 73 -28.61 -8.47 14.27
CA LEU A 73 -28.01 -8.84 15.56
C LEU A 73 -28.48 -7.93 16.71
N LYS A 74 -28.54 -6.60 16.51
CA LYS A 74 -29.07 -5.65 17.51
C LYS A 74 -30.49 -6.00 17.99
N VAL A 75 -31.36 -6.47 17.10
CA VAL A 75 -32.72 -6.92 17.48
C VAL A 75 -32.67 -8.25 18.23
N LEU A 76 -31.81 -9.19 17.83
CA LEU A 76 -31.63 -10.47 18.53
C LEU A 76 -31.09 -10.28 19.95
N GLU A 77 -30.13 -9.37 20.14
CA GLU A 77 -29.62 -8.97 21.46
C GLU A 77 -30.72 -8.31 22.30
N ARG A 78 -31.40 -7.29 21.75
CA ARG A 78 -32.50 -6.57 22.42
C ARG A 78 -33.62 -7.50 22.88
N GLU A 79 -33.97 -8.49 22.05
CA GLU A 79 -35.02 -9.48 22.33
C GLU A 79 -34.49 -10.73 23.04
N ARG A 80 -33.27 -10.69 23.59
CA ARG A 80 -32.71 -11.73 24.49
C ARG A 80 -32.65 -13.12 23.85
N VAL A 81 -32.21 -13.17 22.59
CA VAL A 81 -32.05 -14.40 21.79
C VAL A 81 -30.59 -14.88 21.85
N PRO A 82 -30.29 -16.04 22.49
CA PRO A 82 -28.96 -16.64 22.46
C PRO A 82 -28.74 -17.43 21.16
N ILE A 83 -27.51 -17.43 20.64
CA ILE A 83 -27.11 -18.12 19.41
C ILE A 83 -26.09 -19.22 19.72
N ASP A 84 -26.31 -20.43 19.22
CA ASP A 84 -25.57 -21.65 19.55
C ASP A 84 -24.57 -22.12 18.48
N CYS A 85 -24.72 -21.63 17.25
CA CYS A 85 -23.72 -21.71 16.19
C CYS A 85 -23.99 -20.68 15.10
N ILE A 86 -22.96 -20.32 14.34
CA ILE A 86 -23.01 -19.31 13.28
C ILE A 86 -22.35 -19.87 12.03
N VAL A 87 -23.02 -19.73 10.88
CA VAL A 87 -22.42 -20.02 9.56
C VAL A 87 -22.49 -18.77 8.70
N GLY A 88 -21.35 -18.35 8.17
CA GLY A 88 -21.22 -17.11 7.41
C GLY A 88 -20.56 -17.30 6.05
N THR A 89 -21.03 -16.54 5.08
CA THR A 89 -20.40 -16.40 3.75
C THR A 89 -20.08 -14.93 3.47
N SER A 90 -18.88 -14.63 2.95
CA SER A 90 -18.48 -13.26 2.56
C SER A 90 -18.58 -12.27 3.73
N MET A 91 -19.26 -11.13 3.56
CA MET A 91 -19.57 -10.20 4.67
C MET A 91 -20.32 -10.87 5.85
N GLY A 92 -21.12 -11.91 5.58
CA GLY A 92 -21.72 -12.73 6.63
C GLY A 92 -20.70 -13.52 7.45
N ALA A 93 -19.56 -13.90 6.86
CA ALA A 93 -18.42 -14.47 7.59
C ALA A 93 -17.66 -13.42 8.40
N VAL A 94 -17.58 -12.16 7.92
CA VAL A 94 -16.99 -11.04 8.69
C VAL A 94 -17.82 -10.73 9.93
N VAL A 95 -19.10 -10.39 9.75
CA VAL A 95 -20.00 -10.06 10.87
C VAL A 95 -20.20 -11.26 11.80
N GLY A 96 -20.42 -12.45 11.21
CA GLY A 96 -20.60 -13.69 11.97
C GLY A 96 -19.36 -14.13 12.73
N GLY A 97 -18.15 -13.94 12.17
CA GLY A 97 -16.89 -14.30 12.80
C GLY A 97 -16.50 -13.35 13.94
N LEU A 98 -16.76 -12.05 13.80
CA LEU A 98 -16.60 -11.08 14.88
C LEU A 98 -17.58 -11.37 16.03
N TYR A 99 -18.86 -11.59 15.72
CA TYR A 99 -19.87 -11.94 16.74
C TYR A 99 -19.56 -13.29 17.39
N ALA A 100 -19.09 -14.29 16.64
CA ALA A 100 -18.62 -15.57 17.17
C ALA A 100 -17.43 -15.43 18.13
N SER A 101 -16.53 -14.50 17.83
CA SER A 101 -15.37 -14.13 18.67
C SER A 101 -15.75 -13.31 19.91
N GLY A 102 -17.04 -13.06 20.14
CA GLY A 102 -17.55 -12.44 21.36
C GLY A 102 -17.82 -10.94 21.29
N TYR A 103 -17.68 -10.29 20.14
CA TYR A 103 -18.08 -8.89 19.96
C TYR A 103 -19.61 -8.75 19.94
N THR A 104 -20.14 -7.69 20.56
CA THR A 104 -21.55 -7.30 20.48
C THR A 104 -21.89 -6.62 19.15
N ALA A 105 -23.18 -6.51 18.80
CA ALA A 105 -23.59 -5.87 17.56
C ALA A 105 -23.20 -4.38 17.49
N ASP A 106 -23.32 -3.64 18.60
CA ASP A 106 -22.90 -2.24 18.69
C ASP A 106 -21.38 -2.07 18.55
N GLU A 107 -20.56 -3.00 19.07
CA GLU A 107 -19.11 -2.98 18.86
C GLU A 107 -18.72 -3.26 17.40
N ILE A 108 -19.43 -4.15 16.71
CA ILE A 108 -19.20 -4.45 15.30
C ILE A 108 -19.58 -3.23 14.42
N GLU A 109 -20.68 -2.55 14.73
CA GLU A 109 -21.03 -1.27 14.08
C GLU A 109 -19.96 -0.20 14.32
N ALA A 110 -19.54 0.00 15.58
CA ALA A 110 -18.53 0.98 15.95
C ALA A 110 -17.13 0.68 15.38
N VAL A 111 -16.85 -0.57 14.98
CA VAL A 111 -15.70 -0.95 14.17
C VAL A 111 -15.92 -0.55 12.71
N LEU A 112 -17.06 -0.92 12.10
CA LEU A 112 -17.33 -0.65 10.68
C LEU A 112 -17.34 0.84 10.34
N ASP A 113 -17.93 1.68 11.21
CA ASP A 113 -18.02 3.13 11.03
C ASP A 113 -16.66 3.85 11.07
N ARG A 114 -15.59 3.18 11.55
CA ARG A 114 -14.23 3.73 11.63
C ARG A 114 -13.34 3.33 10.46
N ILE A 115 -13.82 2.51 9.53
CA ILE A 115 -13.03 2.02 8.38
C ILE A 115 -13.16 3.00 7.20
N ASP A 116 -12.05 3.59 6.75
CA ASP A 116 -11.99 4.15 5.40
C ASP A 116 -11.96 2.99 4.39
N TRP A 117 -13.16 2.55 3.99
CA TRP A 117 -13.34 1.51 2.99
C TRP A 117 -12.73 1.87 1.64
N ALA A 118 -12.66 3.15 1.27
CA ALA A 118 -11.99 3.56 0.04
C ALA A 118 -10.47 3.38 0.15
N GLU A 119 -9.87 3.55 1.33
CA GLU A 119 -8.46 3.21 1.57
C GLU A 119 -8.21 1.69 1.60
N VAL A 120 -9.01 0.93 2.36
CA VAL A 120 -8.88 -0.53 2.48
C VAL A 120 -9.05 -1.22 1.12
N LEU A 121 -10.01 -0.77 0.29
CA LEU A 121 -10.26 -1.32 -1.04
C LEU A 121 -9.31 -0.79 -2.12
N ARG A 122 -8.59 0.32 -1.90
CA ARG A 122 -7.52 0.76 -2.83
C ARG A 122 -6.30 -0.15 -2.76
N ASP A 123 -6.00 -0.70 -1.57
CA ASP A 123 -4.98 -1.73 -1.29
C ASP A 123 -3.58 -1.50 -1.90
N LYS A 124 -3.29 -0.25 -2.26
CA LYS A 124 -1.95 0.23 -2.59
C LYS A 124 -1.36 0.87 -1.34
N PRO A 125 -0.04 0.75 -1.09
CA PRO A 125 0.61 1.52 -0.04
C PRO A 125 0.44 3.02 -0.35
N PRO A 126 -0.10 3.81 0.60
CA PRO A 126 -0.03 5.27 0.61
C PRO A 126 1.35 5.79 0.22
N ARG A 127 1.40 6.92 -0.48
CA ARG A 127 2.66 7.34 -1.12
C ARG A 127 3.74 7.66 -0.09
N ASP A 128 3.36 8.26 1.04
CA ASP A 128 4.17 8.49 2.24
C ASP A 128 4.84 7.19 2.78
N GLU A 129 4.14 6.05 2.80
CA GLU A 129 4.69 4.76 3.26
C GLU A 129 5.73 4.13 2.29
N ARG A 130 5.82 4.61 1.05
CA ARG A 130 6.74 4.07 0.03
C ARG A 130 8.18 4.54 0.24
N SER A 131 9.15 3.71 -0.16
CA SER A 131 10.56 4.12 -0.15
C SER A 131 10.82 5.31 -1.08
N MET A 132 11.80 6.16 -0.74
CA MET A 132 12.17 7.34 -1.55
C MET A 132 12.45 6.98 -3.03
N ARG A 133 13.00 5.79 -3.28
CA ARG A 133 13.21 5.23 -4.62
C ARG A 133 11.90 5.10 -5.40
N ARG A 134 10.86 4.52 -4.79
CA ARG A 134 9.54 4.37 -5.39
C ARG A 134 8.79 5.71 -5.50
N LYS A 135 9.01 6.63 -4.57
CA LYS A 135 8.50 8.02 -4.64
C LYS A 135 9.06 8.82 -5.83
N GLU A 136 10.32 8.58 -6.20
CA GLU A 136 10.94 9.14 -7.42
C GLU A 136 10.48 8.40 -8.69
N ASP A 137 10.27 7.08 -8.63
CA ASP A 137 9.64 6.32 -9.74
C ASP A 137 8.23 6.85 -10.05
N ASP A 138 7.42 7.15 -9.03
CA ASP A 138 6.08 7.77 -9.13
C ASP A 138 6.09 9.17 -9.80
N LEU A 139 7.25 9.80 -9.98
CA LEU A 139 7.45 11.08 -10.71
C LEU A 139 8.08 10.87 -12.10
N ARG A 140 8.98 9.89 -12.23
CA ARG A 140 9.66 9.57 -13.49
C ARG A 140 8.75 8.81 -14.47
N LEU A 141 7.94 7.88 -13.95
CA LEU A 141 7.06 6.98 -14.71
C LEU A 141 5.57 7.34 -14.56
N LEU A 142 5.27 8.64 -14.42
CA LEU A 142 3.90 9.18 -14.32
C LEU A 142 3.00 8.62 -15.42
N GLY A 143 1.81 8.14 -15.04
CA GLY A 143 0.83 7.58 -15.97
C GLY A 143 1.20 6.25 -16.62
N GLY A 144 2.34 5.66 -16.25
CA GLY A 144 2.85 4.46 -16.90
C GLY A 144 2.13 3.16 -16.55
N VAL A 145 2.19 2.20 -17.47
CA VAL A 145 1.62 0.86 -17.33
C VAL A 145 2.71 -0.12 -16.87
N GLU A 146 2.54 -0.74 -15.68
CA GLU A 146 3.33 -1.91 -15.24
C GLU A 146 2.81 -3.18 -15.93
N VAL A 147 3.69 -3.89 -16.64
CA VAL A 147 3.44 -5.24 -17.16
C VAL A 147 4.41 -6.22 -16.49
N GLY A 148 3.88 -7.31 -15.95
CA GLY A 148 4.69 -8.35 -15.32
C GLY A 148 5.30 -9.33 -16.31
N LEU A 149 6.53 -9.75 -16.05
CA LEU A 149 7.24 -10.80 -16.75
C LEU A 149 7.65 -11.90 -15.76
N SER A 150 7.06 -13.08 -15.92
CA SER A 150 7.28 -14.24 -15.07
C SER A 150 7.65 -15.45 -15.92
N ASN A 151 8.81 -16.06 -15.64
CA ASN A 151 9.37 -17.19 -16.41
C ASN A 151 9.39 -16.97 -17.94
N GLY A 152 9.69 -15.74 -18.38
CA GLY A 152 9.75 -15.37 -19.80
C GLY A 152 8.38 -15.17 -20.48
N LYS A 153 7.28 -15.13 -19.71
CA LYS A 153 5.93 -14.88 -20.21
C LYS A 153 5.35 -13.61 -19.59
N ILE A 154 4.48 -12.92 -20.32
CA ILE A 154 3.66 -11.85 -19.77
C ILE A 154 2.73 -12.44 -18.70
N ALA A 155 2.64 -11.77 -17.56
CA ALA A 155 1.83 -12.15 -16.43
C ALA A 155 1.11 -10.93 -15.83
N PHE A 156 -0.06 -11.18 -15.25
CA PHE A 156 -0.95 -10.14 -14.70
C PHE A 156 -1.39 -10.51 -13.27
N PRO A 157 -1.80 -9.52 -12.44
CA PRO A 157 -2.44 -9.80 -11.15
C PRO A 157 -3.74 -10.61 -11.32
N GLN A 158 -4.05 -11.46 -10.33
CA GLN A 158 -5.23 -12.35 -10.36
C GLN A 158 -6.52 -11.69 -9.81
N GLY A 159 -6.46 -10.41 -9.46
CA GLY A 159 -7.55 -9.59 -8.96
C GLY A 159 -7.08 -8.14 -8.82
N LEU A 160 -8.00 -7.18 -8.86
CA LEU A 160 -7.70 -5.74 -8.79
C LEU A 160 -7.10 -5.34 -7.43
N ILE A 161 -7.59 -5.96 -6.36
CA ILE A 161 -7.24 -5.72 -4.95
C ILE A 161 -6.53 -6.99 -4.43
N GLN A 162 -5.38 -6.89 -3.76
CA GLN A 162 -4.72 -8.09 -3.19
C GLN A 162 -5.31 -8.46 -1.81
N GLY A 163 -5.96 -7.51 -1.15
CA GLY A 163 -6.59 -7.62 0.16
C GLY A 163 -5.60 -7.61 1.31
N GLN A 164 -4.43 -6.98 1.15
CA GLN A 164 -3.41 -6.80 2.19
C GLN A 164 -4.00 -6.01 3.37
N LYS A 165 -4.58 -4.83 3.13
CA LYS A 165 -5.15 -3.97 4.18
C LYS A 165 -6.35 -4.62 4.86
N LEU A 166 -7.21 -5.29 4.09
CA LEU A 166 -8.38 -6.02 4.60
C LEU A 166 -7.97 -7.16 5.55
N GLU A 167 -6.95 -7.94 5.19
CA GLU A 167 -6.51 -9.04 6.04
C GLU A 167 -5.80 -8.55 7.31
N MET A 168 -4.98 -7.49 7.22
CA MET A 168 -4.36 -6.86 8.40
C MET A 168 -5.44 -6.40 9.41
N LEU A 169 -6.50 -5.74 8.92
CA LEU A 169 -7.63 -5.32 9.75
C LEU A 169 -8.36 -6.52 10.40
N LEU A 170 -8.68 -7.57 9.62
CA LEU A 170 -9.31 -8.78 10.17
C LEU A 170 -8.42 -9.44 11.23
N ARG A 171 -7.11 -9.54 10.99
CA ARG A 171 -6.14 -10.09 11.96
C ARG A 171 -6.12 -9.28 13.25
N ARG A 172 -6.09 -7.95 13.15
CA ARG A 172 -6.10 -7.03 14.30
C ARG A 172 -7.37 -7.17 15.15
N LEU A 173 -8.55 -7.26 14.53
CA LEU A 173 -9.82 -7.45 15.23
C LEU A 173 -9.93 -8.83 15.89
N LEU A 174 -9.32 -9.86 15.28
CA LEU A 174 -9.39 -11.25 15.76
C LEU A 174 -8.18 -11.65 16.62
N LEU A 175 -7.33 -10.68 17.02
CA LEU A 175 -6.21 -10.89 17.95
C LEU A 175 -6.64 -11.53 19.27
N PRO A 176 -7.76 -11.17 19.94
CA PRO A 176 -8.21 -11.86 21.16
C PRO A 176 -8.42 -13.37 20.99
N THR A 177 -8.70 -13.83 19.77
CA THR A 177 -8.93 -15.23 19.42
C THR A 177 -7.73 -15.92 18.76
N TRP A 178 -6.53 -15.34 18.77
CA TRP A 178 -5.38 -15.84 17.98
C TRP A 178 -4.93 -17.29 18.29
N GLN A 179 -5.16 -17.76 19.52
CA GLN A 179 -4.87 -19.14 19.95
C GLN A 179 -5.99 -20.13 19.59
N VAL A 180 -7.19 -19.66 19.21
CA VAL A 180 -8.36 -20.50 18.93
C VAL A 180 -8.24 -21.11 17.54
N ARG A 181 -7.65 -22.31 17.48
CA ARG A 181 -7.43 -23.07 16.23
C ARG A 181 -8.63 -23.91 15.78
N ASP A 182 -9.53 -24.26 16.69
CA ASP A 182 -10.78 -24.97 16.42
C ASP A 182 -11.93 -23.99 16.67
N PHE A 183 -12.78 -23.78 15.66
CA PHE A 183 -13.82 -22.76 15.71
C PHE A 183 -15.06 -23.20 16.51
N ASP A 184 -15.12 -24.44 17.01
CA ASP A 184 -16.09 -24.86 18.02
C ASP A 184 -15.70 -24.44 19.45
N HIS A 185 -14.45 -23.99 19.66
CA HIS A 185 -13.97 -23.39 20.92
C HIS A 185 -14.04 -21.84 20.95
N LEU A 186 -14.63 -21.20 19.94
CA LEU A 186 -15.00 -19.78 20.01
C LEU A 186 -16.17 -19.57 20.99
N PRO A 187 -16.36 -18.35 21.55
CA PRO A 187 -17.51 -18.01 22.39
C PRO A 187 -18.86 -18.48 21.82
N ILE A 188 -19.04 -18.43 20.49
CA ILE A 188 -20.08 -19.15 19.76
C ILE A 188 -19.42 -19.98 18.63
N PRO A 189 -19.73 -21.29 18.50
CA PRO A 189 -19.24 -22.13 17.41
C PRO A 189 -19.47 -21.57 16.00
N PHE A 190 -18.42 -21.48 15.18
CA PHE A 190 -18.46 -20.78 13.88
C PHE A 190 -18.00 -21.64 12.70
N ARG A 191 -18.56 -21.39 11.51
CA ARG A 191 -18.06 -21.86 10.22
C ARG A 191 -18.05 -20.73 9.18
N ALA A 192 -16.96 -20.60 8.43
CA ALA A 192 -16.88 -19.73 7.25
C ALA A 192 -16.89 -20.57 5.97
N ILE A 193 -17.65 -20.14 4.95
CA ILE A 193 -17.74 -20.84 3.67
C ILE A 193 -16.85 -20.17 2.62
N ALA A 194 -16.06 -20.97 1.90
CA ALA A 194 -15.29 -20.55 0.73
C ALA A 194 -15.51 -21.53 -0.44
N THR A 195 -15.09 -21.13 -1.64
CA THR A 195 -15.12 -21.96 -2.85
C THR A 195 -13.70 -22.23 -3.31
N ASP A 196 -13.31 -23.48 -3.55
CA ASP A 196 -12.11 -23.74 -4.34
C ASP A 196 -12.42 -23.49 -5.83
N ILE A 197 -11.78 -22.49 -6.43
CA ILE A 197 -12.03 -22.14 -7.84
C ILE A 197 -11.41 -23.14 -8.83
N VAL A 198 -10.63 -24.12 -8.35
CA VAL A 198 -10.04 -25.18 -9.19
C VAL A 198 -10.97 -26.38 -9.33
N SER A 199 -11.60 -26.84 -8.24
CA SER A 199 -12.57 -27.95 -8.29
C SER A 199 -14.03 -27.51 -8.40
N GLY A 200 -14.34 -26.27 -7.99
CA GLY A 200 -15.71 -25.76 -7.86
C GLY A 200 -16.42 -26.20 -6.57
N GLU A 201 -15.71 -26.77 -5.61
CA GLU A 201 -16.30 -27.37 -4.40
C GLU A 201 -16.44 -26.39 -3.23
N LYS A 202 -17.37 -26.71 -2.32
CA LYS A 202 -17.63 -25.97 -1.07
C LYS A 202 -16.60 -26.35 -0.01
N VAL A 203 -15.74 -25.41 0.34
CA VAL A 203 -14.76 -25.53 1.44
C VAL A 203 -15.34 -24.89 2.69
N VAL A 204 -15.44 -25.67 3.76
CA VAL A 204 -16.00 -25.24 5.05
C VAL A 204 -14.88 -25.11 6.08
N PHE A 205 -14.58 -23.89 6.51
CA PHE A 205 -13.60 -23.66 7.57
C PHE A 205 -14.20 -23.95 8.94
N ALA A 206 -13.78 -25.07 9.53
CA ALA A 206 -14.03 -25.43 10.93
C ALA A 206 -12.85 -25.12 11.87
N GLN A 207 -11.66 -24.87 11.30
CA GLN A 207 -10.40 -24.75 12.03
C GLN A 207 -9.38 -23.92 11.24
N GLY A 208 -8.26 -23.55 11.88
CA GLY A 208 -7.06 -22.98 11.25
C GLY A 208 -6.69 -21.60 11.76
N ASP A 209 -6.79 -20.59 10.90
CA ASP A 209 -6.58 -19.17 11.21
C ASP A 209 -7.87 -18.43 10.85
N LEU A 210 -8.56 -17.89 11.87
CA LEU A 210 -9.90 -17.34 11.72
C LEU A 210 -9.94 -16.12 10.79
N ALA A 211 -8.90 -15.27 10.84
CA ALA A 211 -8.78 -14.12 9.94
C ALA A 211 -8.55 -14.56 8.50
N LEU A 212 -7.74 -15.60 8.28
CA LEU A 212 -7.51 -16.20 6.96
C LEU A 212 -8.78 -16.87 6.40
N ALA A 213 -9.53 -17.60 7.24
CA ALA A 213 -10.80 -18.24 6.86
C ALA A 213 -11.85 -17.21 6.41
N ILE A 214 -11.98 -16.10 7.14
CA ILE A 214 -12.89 -14.99 6.81
C ILE A 214 -12.40 -14.23 5.56
N ARG A 215 -11.09 -13.95 5.44
CA ARG A 215 -10.48 -13.33 4.25
C ARG A 215 -10.66 -14.21 3.00
N ALA A 216 -10.57 -15.54 3.12
CA ALA A 216 -10.88 -16.48 2.04
C ALA A 216 -12.37 -16.41 1.67
N SER A 217 -13.27 -16.49 2.66
CA SER A 217 -14.73 -16.40 2.47
C SER A 217 -15.19 -15.10 1.78
N MET A 218 -14.42 -14.01 1.88
CA MET A 218 -14.67 -12.71 1.26
C MET A 218 -13.84 -12.45 -0.03
N SER A 219 -13.21 -13.48 -0.62
CA SER A 219 -12.34 -13.34 -1.81
C SER A 219 -13.12 -13.22 -3.13
N VAL A 220 -13.91 -12.15 -3.31
CA VAL A 220 -14.80 -11.99 -4.47
C VAL A 220 -14.01 -12.05 -5.79
N PRO A 221 -14.29 -12.98 -6.72
CA PRO A 221 -13.55 -13.14 -7.97
C PRO A 221 -13.42 -11.85 -8.78
N GLY A 222 -12.23 -11.61 -9.37
CA GLY A 222 -11.91 -10.42 -10.16
C GLY A 222 -11.66 -9.16 -9.32
N VAL A 223 -12.44 -8.95 -8.25
CA VAL A 223 -12.26 -7.84 -7.31
C VAL A 223 -11.07 -8.11 -6.40
N PHE A 224 -11.10 -9.18 -5.61
CA PHE A 224 -10.01 -9.57 -4.71
C PHE A 224 -9.18 -10.72 -5.29
N ALA A 225 -7.89 -10.71 -5.00
CA ALA A 225 -7.02 -11.86 -5.26
C ALA A 225 -7.49 -13.09 -4.43
N PRO A 226 -7.58 -14.28 -5.06
CA PRO A 226 -7.89 -15.53 -4.36
C PRO A 226 -6.86 -15.87 -3.28
N VAL A 227 -7.32 -16.46 -2.18
CA VAL A 227 -6.47 -16.91 -1.07
C VAL A 227 -5.99 -18.33 -1.32
N ARG A 228 -4.70 -18.63 -1.10
CA ARG A 228 -4.23 -20.02 -1.03
C ARG A 228 -4.24 -20.51 0.40
N TYR A 229 -4.85 -21.67 0.60
CA TYR A 229 -4.90 -22.39 1.86
C TYR A 229 -4.70 -23.87 1.56
N GLU A 230 -3.67 -24.48 2.15
CA GLU A 230 -3.20 -25.83 1.81
C GLU A 230 -3.05 -25.97 0.28
N ASP A 231 -3.63 -26.97 -0.37
CA ASP A 231 -3.56 -27.14 -1.83
C ASP A 231 -4.60 -26.30 -2.62
N HIS A 232 -5.62 -25.78 -1.93
CA HIS A 232 -6.78 -25.08 -2.52
C HIS A 232 -6.47 -23.66 -3.01
N LEU A 233 -7.26 -23.17 -3.98
CA LEU A 233 -7.27 -21.77 -4.42
C LEU A 233 -8.64 -21.16 -4.16
N LEU A 234 -8.79 -20.53 -3.00
CA LEU A 234 -10.08 -20.13 -2.46
C LEU A 234 -10.54 -18.75 -2.93
N VAL A 235 -11.80 -18.70 -3.36
CA VAL A 235 -12.58 -17.49 -3.63
C VAL A 235 -13.78 -17.40 -2.69
N ASP A 236 -14.51 -16.28 -2.77
CA ASP A 236 -15.71 -16.02 -1.96
C ASP A 236 -16.72 -17.17 -2.03
N GLY A 237 -17.17 -17.63 -0.85
CA GLY A 237 -18.05 -18.80 -0.75
C GLY A 237 -19.41 -18.60 -1.42
N GLY A 238 -19.81 -17.35 -1.70
CA GLY A 238 -21.07 -17.04 -2.35
C GLY A 238 -21.20 -17.63 -3.75
N VAL A 239 -20.07 -17.99 -4.39
CA VAL A 239 -20.02 -18.66 -5.70
C VAL A 239 -20.68 -20.05 -5.66
N VAL A 240 -20.55 -20.79 -4.55
CA VAL A 240 -21.14 -22.14 -4.39
C VAL A 240 -22.24 -22.21 -3.34
N ASP A 241 -22.23 -21.34 -2.33
CA ASP A 241 -23.24 -21.30 -1.27
C ASP A 241 -23.27 -19.97 -0.53
N ASN A 242 -24.15 -19.07 -0.99
CA ASN A 242 -24.31 -17.75 -0.41
C ASN A 242 -25.28 -17.70 0.80
N VAL A 243 -25.97 -18.80 1.16
CA VAL A 243 -26.87 -18.88 2.33
C VAL A 243 -26.82 -20.31 2.91
N PRO A 244 -25.74 -20.67 3.64
CA PRO A 244 -25.39 -22.04 3.99
C PRO A 244 -26.25 -22.65 5.12
N ILE A 245 -27.46 -23.01 4.77
CA ILE A 245 -28.45 -23.62 5.67
C ILE A 245 -28.09 -25.07 5.97
N ASP A 246 -27.62 -25.83 4.98
CA ASP A 246 -27.24 -27.23 5.16
C ASP A 246 -26.10 -27.42 6.18
N GLU A 247 -25.08 -26.56 6.16
CA GLU A 247 -23.96 -26.61 7.11
C GLU A 247 -24.43 -26.25 8.53
N ALA A 248 -25.32 -25.27 8.70
CA ALA A 248 -25.93 -24.99 10.00
C ALA A 248 -26.73 -26.20 10.53
N ARG A 249 -27.40 -26.96 9.66
CA ARG A 249 -28.03 -28.24 10.03
C ARG A 249 -27.02 -29.33 10.38
N ARG A 250 -25.85 -29.40 9.72
CA ARG A 250 -24.74 -30.32 10.10
C ARG A 250 -24.17 -30.00 11.48
N LEU A 251 -24.10 -28.72 11.86
CA LEU A 251 -23.80 -28.27 13.23
C LEU A 251 -24.91 -28.61 14.23
N GLY A 252 -25.97 -29.33 13.84
CA GLY A 252 -27.05 -29.75 14.72
C GLY A 252 -28.04 -28.63 15.07
N ALA A 253 -28.17 -27.59 14.24
CA ALA A 253 -29.21 -26.59 14.42
C ALA A 253 -30.61 -27.23 14.33
N GLN A 254 -31.38 -27.11 15.40
CA GLN A 254 -32.79 -27.52 15.44
C GLN A 254 -33.70 -26.41 14.92
N ARG A 255 -33.32 -25.14 15.15
CA ARG A 255 -33.99 -23.95 14.61
C ARG A 255 -32.97 -23.01 13.98
N LEU A 256 -33.35 -22.32 12.92
CA LEU A 256 -32.50 -21.37 12.21
C LEU A 256 -33.05 -19.95 12.25
N ILE A 257 -32.14 -18.97 12.33
CA ILE A 257 -32.39 -17.58 11.96
C ILE A 257 -31.49 -17.30 10.76
N VAL A 258 -32.07 -16.90 9.63
CA VAL A 258 -31.36 -16.72 8.36
C VAL A 258 -31.47 -15.27 7.92
N SER A 259 -30.33 -14.60 7.73
CA SER A 259 -30.26 -13.22 7.24
C SER A 259 -29.77 -13.20 5.79
N ARG A 260 -30.66 -12.87 4.84
CA ARG A 260 -30.36 -12.80 3.41
C ARG A 260 -30.22 -11.35 2.94
N VAL A 261 -29.00 -10.99 2.53
CA VAL A 261 -28.63 -9.61 2.10
C VAL A 261 -28.24 -9.49 0.63
N GLY A 262 -28.13 -10.61 -0.10
CA GLY A 262 -27.63 -10.64 -1.49
C GLY A 262 -28.35 -9.70 -2.45
N SER A 263 -27.66 -9.30 -3.52
CA SER A 263 -28.16 -8.40 -4.55
C SER A 263 -29.30 -9.02 -5.38
N PRO A 264 -30.24 -8.21 -5.91
CA PRO A 264 -31.12 -8.65 -6.99
C PRO A 264 -30.32 -8.84 -8.30
N LEU A 265 -30.93 -9.51 -9.27
CA LEU A 265 -30.42 -9.60 -10.63
C LEU A 265 -30.47 -8.25 -11.35
N MET A 266 -29.56 -8.06 -12.31
CA MET A 266 -29.52 -6.85 -13.15
C MET A 266 -30.74 -6.76 -14.07
N THR A 267 -31.22 -5.53 -14.30
CA THR A 267 -32.25 -5.23 -15.30
C THR A 267 -31.67 -5.22 -16.72
N GLU A 268 -32.51 -5.33 -17.75
CA GLU A 268 -32.08 -5.30 -19.16
C GLU A 268 -31.21 -4.08 -19.49
N ALA A 269 -31.56 -2.90 -18.99
CA ALA A 269 -30.80 -1.66 -19.19
C ALA A 269 -29.42 -1.64 -18.51
N GLN A 270 -29.11 -2.62 -17.65
CA GLN A 270 -27.81 -2.80 -16.98
C GLN A 270 -26.97 -3.91 -17.63
N LEU A 271 -27.48 -4.59 -18.67
CA LEU A 271 -26.78 -5.64 -19.40
C LEU A 271 -26.16 -5.09 -20.70
N ASP A 272 -25.50 -3.93 -20.56
CA ASP A 272 -24.96 -3.11 -21.65
C ASP A 272 -23.70 -3.69 -22.34
N SER A 273 -23.08 -4.70 -21.73
CA SER A 273 -21.73 -5.13 -22.07
C SER A 273 -21.52 -6.64 -21.86
N PRO A 274 -20.58 -7.28 -22.60
CA PRO A 274 -20.25 -8.70 -22.42
C PRO A 274 -19.81 -9.05 -21.00
N LEU A 275 -19.22 -8.10 -20.28
CA LEU A 275 -18.80 -8.27 -18.89
C LEU A 275 -20.00 -8.26 -17.93
N ALA A 276 -20.96 -7.33 -18.10
CA ALA A 276 -22.20 -7.32 -17.32
C ALA A 276 -23.02 -8.59 -17.55
N ILE A 277 -23.14 -9.05 -18.80
CA ILE A 277 -23.80 -10.32 -19.15
C ILE A 277 -23.12 -11.51 -18.48
N SER A 278 -21.78 -11.55 -18.48
CA SER A 278 -20.99 -12.62 -17.84
C SER A 278 -21.16 -12.63 -16.31
N HIS A 279 -21.17 -11.45 -15.67
CA HIS A 279 -21.46 -11.30 -14.23
C HIS A 279 -22.89 -11.71 -13.88
N GLN A 280 -23.87 -11.36 -14.72
CA GLN A 280 -25.27 -11.74 -14.58
C GLN A 280 -25.45 -13.26 -14.70
N MET A 281 -24.73 -13.95 -15.59
CA MET A 281 -24.74 -15.42 -15.69
C MET A 281 -24.28 -16.08 -14.37
N ALA A 282 -23.19 -15.61 -13.77
CA ALA A 282 -22.73 -16.09 -12.47
C ALA A 282 -23.77 -15.82 -11.37
N SER A 283 -24.34 -14.61 -11.34
CA SER A 283 -25.38 -14.20 -10.38
C SER A 283 -26.63 -15.08 -10.44
N VAL A 284 -27.06 -15.51 -11.63
CA VAL A 284 -28.19 -16.44 -11.83
C VAL A 284 -27.88 -17.83 -11.26
N LEU A 285 -26.65 -18.33 -11.43
CA LEU A 285 -26.24 -19.63 -10.87
C LEU A 285 -26.19 -19.59 -9.34
N MET A 286 -25.59 -18.55 -8.76
CA MET A 286 -25.55 -18.33 -7.30
C MET A 286 -26.97 -18.22 -6.72
N GLN A 287 -27.87 -17.47 -7.37
CA GLN A 287 -29.25 -17.32 -6.92
C GLN A 287 -30.04 -18.64 -6.98
N ARG A 288 -29.74 -19.54 -7.91
CA ARG A 288 -30.38 -20.86 -7.97
C ARG A 288 -30.08 -21.69 -6.71
N GLU A 289 -28.85 -21.69 -6.25
CA GLU A 289 -28.48 -22.41 -5.02
C GLU A 289 -29.09 -21.75 -3.78
N VAL A 290 -29.09 -20.42 -3.70
CA VAL A 290 -29.77 -19.71 -2.59
C VAL A 290 -31.26 -20.07 -2.51
N LEU A 291 -31.94 -20.26 -3.65
CA LEU A 291 -33.33 -20.73 -3.67
C LEU A 291 -33.46 -22.20 -3.25
N ALA A 292 -32.48 -23.06 -3.56
CA ALA A 292 -32.46 -24.46 -3.10
C ALA A 292 -32.26 -24.55 -1.58
N GLN A 293 -31.28 -23.82 -1.02
CA GLN A 293 -31.04 -23.74 0.43
C GLN A 293 -32.30 -23.25 1.17
N LEU A 294 -32.92 -22.16 0.70
CA LEU A 294 -34.14 -21.60 1.32
C LEU A 294 -35.34 -22.54 1.26
N ALA A 295 -35.43 -23.43 0.26
CA ALA A 295 -36.48 -24.44 0.17
C ALA A 295 -36.37 -25.54 1.24
N THR A 296 -35.27 -25.61 1.99
CA THR A 296 -35.09 -26.54 3.12
C THR A 296 -35.54 -25.99 4.48
N LEU A 297 -36.02 -24.74 4.53
CA LEU A 297 -36.48 -24.10 5.78
C LEU A 297 -37.76 -24.76 6.32
N GLY A 298 -37.76 -25.03 7.63
CA GLY A 298 -38.88 -25.60 8.37
C GLY A 298 -39.72 -24.54 9.11
N PRO A 299 -40.89 -24.91 9.65
CA PRO A 299 -41.81 -23.98 10.32
C PRO A 299 -41.26 -23.37 11.64
N GLN A 300 -40.19 -23.94 12.19
CA GLN A 300 -39.50 -23.44 13.38
C GLN A 300 -38.39 -22.43 13.06
N ASP A 301 -38.08 -22.21 11.79
CA ASP A 301 -37.05 -21.27 11.36
C ASP A 301 -37.61 -19.84 11.17
N LEU A 302 -36.72 -18.88 10.93
CA LEU A 302 -37.02 -17.50 10.61
C LEU A 302 -36.10 -17.00 9.49
N LEU A 303 -36.68 -16.51 8.40
CA LEU A 303 -35.96 -15.83 7.31
C LEU A 303 -36.18 -14.32 7.43
N ILE A 304 -35.10 -13.56 7.55
CA ILE A 304 -35.09 -12.10 7.52
C ILE A 304 -34.38 -11.67 6.23
N THR A 305 -35.08 -10.93 5.37
CA THR A 305 -34.55 -10.41 4.10
C THR A 305 -34.67 -8.89 4.08
N PRO A 306 -33.63 -8.14 4.48
CA PRO A 306 -33.71 -6.68 4.55
C PRO A 306 -33.93 -6.02 3.18
N PRO A 307 -34.88 -5.08 3.03
CA PRO A 307 -35.22 -4.46 1.75
C PRO A 307 -34.22 -3.36 1.35
N LEU A 308 -33.00 -3.76 0.99
CA LEU A 308 -31.87 -2.86 0.73
C LEU A 308 -31.93 -2.08 -0.60
N GLY A 309 -33.03 -2.18 -1.35
CA GLY A 309 -33.30 -1.38 -2.54
C GLY A 309 -32.19 -1.45 -3.60
N ASP A 310 -31.79 -0.27 -4.06
CA ASP A 310 -30.79 -0.02 -5.11
C ASP A 310 -29.33 -0.26 -4.71
N MET A 311 -29.06 -0.54 -3.42
CA MET A 311 -27.71 -0.58 -2.88
C MET A 311 -26.84 -1.66 -3.54
N GLY A 312 -25.71 -1.24 -4.12
CA GLY A 312 -24.72 -2.14 -4.69
C GLY A 312 -23.93 -2.92 -3.63
N SER A 313 -23.37 -4.06 -4.03
CA SER A 313 -22.43 -4.84 -3.20
C SER A 313 -21.13 -4.09 -2.87
N GLN A 314 -20.82 -3.04 -3.63
CA GLN A 314 -19.64 -2.18 -3.49
C GLN A 314 -19.93 -0.84 -2.78
N ASP A 315 -21.16 -0.58 -2.35
CA ASP A 315 -21.60 0.67 -1.73
C ASP A 315 -21.18 0.77 -0.25
N PHE A 316 -19.91 0.52 0.08
CA PHE A 316 -19.45 0.45 1.47
C PHE A 316 -19.62 1.77 2.24
N ASN A 317 -19.67 2.91 1.55
CA ASN A 317 -20.04 4.22 2.10
C ASN A 317 -21.51 4.30 2.57
N ARG A 318 -22.37 3.37 2.16
CA ARG A 318 -23.78 3.25 2.59
C ARG A 318 -23.97 2.19 3.69
N SER A 319 -22.90 1.62 4.26
CA SER A 319 -22.99 0.61 5.32
C SER A 319 -23.90 1.02 6.50
N PRO A 320 -23.88 2.26 7.04
CA PRO A 320 -24.80 2.66 8.11
C PRO A 320 -26.28 2.64 7.69
N GLN A 321 -26.58 2.93 6.41
CA GLN A 321 -27.94 2.78 5.86
C GLN A 321 -28.36 1.31 5.87
N ALA A 322 -27.45 0.40 5.51
CA ALA A 322 -27.72 -1.04 5.52
C ALA A 322 -27.97 -1.57 6.95
N VAL A 323 -27.20 -1.13 7.96
CA VAL A 323 -27.44 -1.48 9.37
C VAL A 323 -28.87 -1.10 9.79
N GLY A 324 -29.28 0.15 9.56
CA GLY A 324 -30.62 0.62 9.90
C GLY A 324 -31.76 -0.14 9.18
N VAL A 325 -31.59 -0.48 7.90
CA VAL A 325 -32.56 -1.31 7.15
C VAL A 325 -32.59 -2.76 7.66
N GLY A 326 -31.45 -3.29 8.12
CA GLY A 326 -31.36 -4.59 8.78
C GLY A 326 -32.11 -4.64 10.10
N GLU A 327 -31.97 -3.61 10.93
CA GLU A 327 -32.70 -3.50 12.20
C GLU A 327 -34.21 -3.38 11.96
N GLN A 328 -34.63 -2.52 11.02
CA GLN A 328 -36.04 -2.38 10.65
C GLN A 328 -36.67 -3.69 10.16
N ALA A 329 -35.93 -4.48 9.37
CA ALA A 329 -36.39 -5.78 8.88
C ALA A 329 -36.54 -6.81 10.01
N ALA A 330 -35.59 -6.90 10.94
CA ALA A 330 -35.71 -7.79 12.10
C ALA A 330 -36.78 -7.31 13.10
N GLN A 331 -36.98 -5.99 13.22
CA GLN A 331 -38.00 -5.40 14.09
C GLN A 331 -39.42 -5.57 13.55
N ALA A 332 -39.62 -5.66 12.23
CA ALA A 332 -40.88 -6.08 11.63
C ALA A 332 -41.23 -7.52 12.01
N GLU A 333 -40.23 -8.41 12.02
CA GLU A 333 -40.36 -9.82 12.40
C GLU A 333 -40.28 -10.09 13.92
N VAL A 334 -40.38 -9.06 14.78
CA VAL A 334 -40.14 -9.18 16.23
C VAL A 334 -41.00 -10.24 16.93
N ALA A 335 -42.22 -10.47 16.46
CA ALA A 335 -43.10 -11.52 16.98
C ALA A 335 -42.55 -12.93 16.67
N ALA A 336 -41.91 -13.11 15.52
CA ALA A 336 -41.24 -14.34 15.13
C ALA A 336 -39.87 -14.49 15.80
N VAL A 337 -39.15 -13.39 16.06
CA VAL A 337 -37.89 -13.34 16.83
C VAL A 337 -38.12 -13.77 18.29
N ARG A 338 -39.20 -13.34 18.93
CA ARG A 338 -39.53 -13.71 20.32
C ARG A 338 -39.76 -15.21 20.54
N ARG A 339 -39.97 -16.01 19.49
CA ARG A 339 -39.98 -17.48 19.56
C ARG A 339 -38.63 -18.09 19.98
N PHE A 340 -37.55 -17.31 19.88
CA PHE A 340 -36.18 -17.71 20.21
C PHE A 340 -35.67 -17.11 21.53
N GLN A 341 -36.45 -16.22 22.17
CA GLN A 341 -36.13 -15.55 23.42
C GLN A 341 -35.95 -16.53 24.58
N VAL A 342 -35.10 -16.19 25.54
CA VAL A 342 -34.97 -16.87 26.84
C VAL A 342 -35.15 -15.89 28.00
N ASP A 343 -35.31 -16.40 29.22
CA ASP A 343 -35.37 -15.56 30.42
C ASP A 343 -34.04 -14.85 30.73
N ASP A 344 -34.12 -13.82 31.56
CA ASP A 344 -33.02 -12.91 31.87
C ASP A 344 -31.84 -13.61 32.58
N THR A 345 -32.09 -14.72 33.28
CA THR A 345 -31.02 -15.51 33.93
C THR A 345 -30.24 -16.30 32.89
N ARG A 346 -30.96 -16.94 31.95
CA ARG A 346 -30.38 -17.65 30.80
C ARG A 346 -29.66 -16.71 29.84
N TYR A 347 -30.24 -15.55 29.53
CA TYR A 347 -29.61 -14.57 28.63
C TYR A 347 -28.39 -13.91 29.29
N ALA A 348 -28.44 -13.58 30.59
CA ALA A 348 -27.27 -13.11 31.32
C ALA A 348 -26.16 -14.18 31.43
N ALA A 349 -26.48 -15.49 31.38
CA ALA A 349 -25.49 -16.54 31.27
C ALA A 349 -24.82 -16.55 29.88
N PHE A 350 -25.61 -16.44 28.80
CA PHE A 350 -25.09 -16.25 27.45
C PHE A 350 -24.15 -15.02 27.37
N GLN A 351 -24.55 -13.85 27.90
CA GLN A 351 -23.72 -12.63 27.94
C GLN A 351 -22.45 -12.70 28.83
N ARG A 352 -22.25 -13.78 29.60
CA ARG A 352 -20.99 -14.07 30.31
C ARG A 352 -20.06 -14.97 29.50
N GLN A 353 -20.60 -15.83 28.64
CA GLN A 353 -19.85 -16.67 27.70
C GLN A 353 -19.49 -15.90 26.42
N HIS A 354 -20.45 -15.16 25.87
CA HIS A 354 -20.32 -14.33 24.67
C HIS A 354 -19.59 -13.02 25.02
N ARG A 355 -18.25 -13.13 25.11
CA ARG A 355 -17.30 -12.02 25.29
C ARG A 355 -15.99 -12.37 24.60
N PRO A 356 -15.18 -11.40 24.15
CA PRO A 356 -13.85 -11.69 23.63
C PRO A 356 -12.96 -12.28 24.74
N PRO A 357 -12.08 -13.25 24.43
CA PRO A 357 -11.09 -13.72 25.39
C PRO A 357 -10.22 -12.57 25.91
N ALA A 358 -9.76 -12.67 27.15
CA ALA A 358 -8.86 -11.67 27.73
C ALA A 358 -7.53 -11.65 26.95
N TYR A 359 -7.23 -10.50 26.35
CA TYR A 359 -6.04 -10.32 25.51
C TYR A 359 -4.99 -9.46 26.23
N GLU A 360 -3.88 -10.08 26.60
CA GLU A 360 -2.64 -9.39 27.01
C GLU A 360 -1.63 -9.46 25.85
N ALA A 361 -0.92 -8.36 25.59
CA ALA A 361 -0.01 -8.27 24.45
C ALA A 361 1.25 -9.14 24.67
N PRO A 362 1.51 -10.15 23.81
CA PRO A 362 2.68 -11.03 23.96
C PRO A 362 4.01 -10.27 23.94
N ILE A 363 5.01 -10.73 24.70
CA ILE A 363 6.40 -10.38 24.40
C ILE A 363 6.84 -11.16 23.17
N VAL A 364 7.24 -10.48 22.11
CA VAL A 364 7.70 -11.11 20.86
C VAL A 364 9.10 -11.71 21.09
N ALA A 365 9.15 -13.01 21.41
CA ALA A 365 10.40 -13.72 21.70
C ALA A 365 11.22 -14.03 20.44
N PHE A 366 10.55 -14.31 19.32
CA PHE A 366 11.18 -14.59 18.03
C PHE A 366 10.41 -13.98 16.85
N ILE A 367 11.09 -13.89 15.72
CA ILE A 367 10.50 -13.54 14.43
C ILE A 367 10.99 -14.56 13.40
N ASP A 368 10.04 -15.13 12.65
CA ASP A 368 10.27 -16.08 11.58
C ASP A 368 9.70 -15.53 10.26
N VAL A 369 10.30 -15.89 9.14
CA VAL A 369 9.91 -15.41 7.80
C VAL A 369 9.94 -16.59 6.84
N LEU A 370 8.79 -16.93 6.24
CA LEU A 370 8.68 -18.10 5.36
C LEU A 370 9.48 -17.89 4.05
N ARG A 371 10.72 -18.41 4.04
CA ARG A 371 11.71 -18.19 2.98
C ARG A 371 11.36 -18.84 1.64
N ASP A 372 10.43 -19.78 1.62
CA ASP A 372 9.94 -20.43 0.40
C ASP A 372 8.92 -19.56 -0.35
N LYS A 373 8.32 -18.55 0.31
CA LYS A 373 7.31 -17.65 -0.28
C LYS A 373 7.88 -16.35 -0.87
N THR A 374 9.14 -16.01 -0.55
CA THR A 374 9.81 -14.80 -1.06
C THR A 374 11.30 -14.99 -1.36
N ARG A 375 11.79 -14.34 -2.41
CA ARG A 375 13.23 -14.20 -2.72
C ARG A 375 13.97 -13.25 -1.77
N THR A 376 13.26 -12.55 -0.88
CA THR A 376 13.77 -11.39 -0.12
C THR A 376 13.53 -11.49 1.39
N ALA A 377 13.48 -12.72 1.95
CA ALA A 377 13.11 -12.94 3.35
C ALA A 377 13.96 -12.12 4.34
N ARG A 378 15.27 -12.00 4.11
CA ARG A 378 16.18 -11.24 4.99
C ARG A 378 15.88 -9.74 5.01
N TYR A 379 15.38 -9.16 3.92
CA TYR A 379 14.96 -7.75 3.87
C TYR A 379 13.82 -7.43 4.86
N ILE A 380 12.87 -8.36 5.01
CA ILE A 380 11.73 -8.25 5.93
C ILE A 380 12.18 -8.60 7.36
N GLU A 381 12.92 -9.69 7.53
CA GLU A 381 13.53 -10.11 8.79
C GLU A 381 14.28 -8.94 9.46
N GLN A 382 15.09 -8.20 8.70
CA GLN A 382 15.84 -7.03 9.17
C GLN A 382 14.96 -5.83 9.57
N ARG A 383 13.80 -5.65 8.95
CA ARG A 383 12.86 -4.56 9.26
C ARG A 383 12.05 -4.83 10.51
N LEU A 384 11.62 -6.07 10.70
CA LEU A 384 10.81 -6.48 11.86
C LEU A 384 11.68 -6.86 13.08
N LYS A 385 12.98 -7.14 12.91
CA LYS A 385 13.90 -7.47 14.02
C LYS A 385 13.82 -6.57 15.27
N PRO A 386 13.56 -5.24 15.20
CA PRO A 386 13.39 -4.40 16.39
C PRO A 386 12.21 -4.78 17.29
N GLU A 387 11.22 -5.55 16.81
CA GLU A 387 10.08 -6.02 17.63
C GLU A 387 10.52 -7.07 18.67
N VAL A 388 11.63 -7.78 18.45
CA VAL A 388 12.10 -8.84 19.36
C VAL A 388 12.41 -8.30 20.76
N GLY A 389 11.84 -8.94 21.78
CA GLY A 389 11.98 -8.56 23.19
C GLY A 389 11.04 -7.44 23.64
N GLN A 390 10.13 -6.98 22.78
CA GLN A 390 9.11 -5.97 23.12
C GLN A 390 7.72 -6.59 23.25
N PRO A 391 6.79 -5.96 23.99
CA PRO A 391 5.36 -6.24 23.86
C PRO A 391 4.90 -6.00 22.42
N LEU A 392 3.99 -6.84 21.94
CA LEU A 392 3.41 -6.70 20.60
C LEU A 392 2.66 -5.38 20.48
N ALA A 393 3.11 -4.54 19.55
CA ALA A 393 2.42 -3.32 19.15
C ALA A 393 1.96 -3.48 17.69
N PRO A 394 0.69 -3.88 17.44
CA PRO A 394 0.19 -4.13 16.09
C PRO A 394 0.47 -2.96 15.13
N ASP A 395 0.22 -1.72 15.55
CA ASP A 395 0.50 -0.51 14.75
C ASP A 395 1.95 -0.43 14.24
N ARG A 396 2.93 -0.85 15.05
CA ARG A 396 4.36 -0.80 14.71
C ARG A 396 4.78 -1.96 13.81
N VAL A 397 4.24 -3.16 14.05
CA VAL A 397 4.38 -4.32 13.16
C VAL A 397 3.78 -3.98 11.78
N GLU A 398 2.57 -3.44 11.79
CA GLU A 398 1.80 -3.05 10.60
C GLU A 398 2.51 -1.95 9.80
N GLN A 399 3.07 -0.91 10.45
CA GLN A 399 3.87 0.13 9.79
C GLN A 399 5.18 -0.40 9.18
N ASN A 400 5.88 -1.30 9.89
CA ASN A 400 7.11 -1.93 9.39
C ASN A 400 6.81 -2.88 8.21
N VAL A 401 5.69 -3.60 8.26
CA VAL A 401 5.15 -4.43 7.16
C VAL A 401 4.73 -3.58 5.97
N ALA A 402 4.02 -2.47 6.20
CA ALA A 402 3.59 -1.55 5.15
C ALA A 402 4.77 -0.88 4.44
N THR A 403 5.83 -0.52 5.17
CA THR A 403 7.10 -0.04 4.60
C THR A 403 7.77 -1.09 3.71
N ALA A 404 7.66 -2.39 4.04
CA ALA A 404 8.17 -3.45 3.17
C ALA A 404 7.27 -3.65 1.93
N TYR A 405 5.95 -3.61 2.11
CA TYR A 405 4.95 -3.64 1.03
C TYR A 405 5.13 -2.47 0.04
N GLY A 406 5.51 -1.30 0.57
CA GLY A 406 5.85 -0.07 -0.15
C GLY A 406 6.97 -0.17 -1.19
N GLU A 407 7.77 -1.24 -1.20
CA GLU A 407 8.74 -1.52 -2.27
C GLU A 407 8.11 -2.09 -3.55
N GLY A 408 6.81 -2.40 -3.54
CA GLY A 408 6.07 -2.82 -4.74
C GLY A 408 6.45 -4.19 -5.31
N ARG A 409 7.27 -4.98 -4.60
CA ARG A 409 7.70 -6.34 -5.02
C ARG A 409 6.81 -7.48 -4.52
N TYR A 410 6.00 -7.23 -3.49
CA TYR A 410 5.14 -8.22 -2.85
C TYR A 410 3.70 -8.13 -3.36
N GLN A 411 3.01 -9.27 -3.45
CA GLN A 411 1.56 -9.34 -3.60
C GLN A 411 0.88 -9.09 -2.25
N GLN A 412 1.42 -9.70 -1.18
CA GLN A 412 0.99 -9.59 0.21
C GLN A 412 2.20 -9.75 1.14
N VAL A 413 2.13 -9.19 2.35
CA VAL A 413 3.05 -9.43 3.46
C VAL A 413 2.22 -9.62 4.73
N GLN A 414 1.75 -10.84 4.97
CA GLN A 414 0.93 -11.17 6.13
C GLN A 414 1.83 -11.40 7.36
N TRP A 415 1.27 -11.25 8.56
CA TRP A 415 1.88 -11.68 9.82
C TRP A 415 0.87 -12.41 10.69
N ARG A 416 1.33 -13.35 11.51
CA ARG A 416 0.50 -14.04 12.51
C ARG A 416 1.31 -14.38 13.75
N LEU A 417 0.63 -14.45 14.89
CA LEU A 417 1.21 -15.00 16.11
C LEU A 417 1.32 -16.52 16.01
N GLU A 418 2.40 -17.06 16.57
CA GLU A 418 2.62 -18.49 16.76
C GLU A 418 3.35 -18.72 18.10
N GLU A 419 3.05 -19.84 18.75
CA GLU A 419 3.73 -20.26 19.98
C GLU A 419 4.61 -21.47 19.70
N ARG A 420 5.85 -21.44 20.19
CA ARG A 420 6.86 -22.50 20.05
C ARG A 420 7.58 -22.65 21.37
N ASP A 421 7.61 -23.85 21.94
CA ASP A 421 8.28 -24.16 23.21
C ASP A 421 7.90 -23.21 24.38
N GLY A 422 6.64 -22.76 24.42
CA GLY A 422 6.12 -21.81 25.42
C GLY A 422 6.55 -20.34 25.20
N GLN A 423 7.21 -20.04 24.08
CA GLN A 423 7.55 -18.70 23.64
C GLN A 423 6.63 -18.25 22.50
N GLN A 424 6.17 -17.00 22.55
CA GLN A 424 5.27 -16.43 21.55
C GLN A 424 6.06 -15.52 20.59
N GLY A 425 5.79 -15.61 19.30
CA GLY A 425 6.55 -14.90 18.27
C GLY A 425 5.74 -14.60 17.01
N LEU A 426 6.35 -13.83 16.11
CA LEU A 426 5.72 -13.40 14.86
C LEU A 426 6.21 -14.25 13.68
N VAL A 427 5.28 -14.90 12.98
CA VAL A 427 5.54 -15.59 11.72
C VAL A 427 5.06 -14.71 10.57
N LEU A 428 6.00 -14.28 9.72
CA LEU A 428 5.76 -13.44 8.56
C LEU A 428 5.58 -14.34 7.33
N VAL A 429 4.50 -14.10 6.58
CA VAL A 429 4.16 -14.80 5.33
C VAL A 429 4.16 -13.79 4.17
N PRO A 430 5.36 -13.40 3.68
CA PRO A 430 5.51 -12.56 2.50
C PRO A 430 5.33 -13.37 1.22
N GLN A 431 4.50 -12.88 0.30
CA GLN A 431 4.31 -13.48 -1.01
C GLN A 431 4.81 -12.51 -2.08
N ASP A 432 5.84 -12.89 -2.85
CA ASP A 432 6.30 -12.09 -3.99
C ASP A 432 5.18 -11.96 -5.05
N LYS A 433 5.12 -10.82 -5.77
CA LYS A 433 4.22 -10.65 -6.92
C LYS A 433 4.37 -11.82 -7.89
N ARG A 434 3.31 -12.60 -8.11
CA ARG A 434 3.30 -13.75 -9.05
C ARG A 434 3.68 -13.38 -10.49
N TRP A 435 3.42 -12.13 -10.87
CA TRP A 435 3.75 -11.57 -12.18
C TRP A 435 5.17 -10.96 -12.25
N GLY A 436 5.93 -10.96 -11.15
CA GLY A 436 7.36 -10.66 -11.13
C GLY A 436 8.23 -11.89 -11.44
N PRO A 437 9.56 -11.78 -11.27
CA PRO A 437 10.31 -10.72 -10.57
C PRO A 437 10.62 -9.50 -11.45
N ASP A 438 10.39 -9.63 -12.75
CA ASP A 438 10.73 -8.67 -13.80
C ASP A 438 9.48 -7.85 -14.12
N PHE A 439 9.59 -6.52 -14.08
CA PHE A 439 8.47 -5.60 -14.32
C PHE A 439 8.87 -4.61 -15.41
N LEU A 440 8.12 -4.59 -16.50
CA LEU A 440 8.33 -3.69 -17.63
C LEU A 440 7.32 -2.55 -17.53
N HIS A 441 7.81 -1.33 -17.33
CA HIS A 441 7.02 -0.12 -17.23
C HIS A 441 7.13 0.67 -18.53
N PHE A 442 5.99 1.10 -19.07
CA PHE A 442 5.93 1.99 -20.22
C PHE A 442 5.24 3.30 -19.79
N ALA A 443 5.92 4.44 -19.92
CA ALA A 443 5.34 5.77 -19.66
C ALA A 443 5.53 6.66 -20.89
N LEU A 444 4.54 7.51 -21.15
CA LEU A 444 4.56 8.50 -22.23
C LEU A 444 4.37 9.89 -21.62
N ARG A 445 5.29 10.81 -21.93
CA ARG A 445 5.09 12.25 -21.73
C ARG A 445 4.94 12.92 -23.10
N LEU A 446 4.19 14.01 -23.12
CA LEU A 446 3.93 14.85 -24.28
C LEU A 446 3.75 16.27 -23.78
N SER A 447 4.41 17.24 -24.39
CA SER A 447 4.14 18.68 -24.20
C SER A 447 4.12 19.38 -25.55
N ASP A 448 3.00 20.01 -25.88
CA ASP A 448 2.80 20.75 -27.13
C ASP A 448 2.42 22.20 -26.83
N ASP A 449 3.07 23.15 -27.51
CA ASP A 449 2.84 24.60 -27.33
C ASP A 449 1.89 25.25 -28.35
N PHE A 450 1.49 24.49 -29.38
CA PHE A 450 0.68 24.89 -30.53
C PHE A 450 1.26 26.02 -31.41
N ASP A 451 2.52 26.44 -31.23
CA ASP A 451 3.22 27.45 -32.06
C ASP A 451 4.40 26.83 -32.86
N GLY A 452 4.82 25.61 -32.50
CA GLY A 452 5.71 24.78 -33.32
C GLY A 452 6.54 23.75 -32.56
N SER A 453 6.57 23.81 -31.23
CA SER A 453 7.36 22.92 -30.38
C SER A 453 6.48 21.83 -29.76
N SER A 454 6.53 20.64 -30.37
CA SER A 454 5.87 19.43 -29.91
C SER A 454 6.90 18.42 -29.38
N ASN A 455 7.04 18.32 -28.06
CA ASN A 455 8.00 17.43 -27.43
C ASN A 455 7.30 16.14 -26.97
N TYR A 456 7.92 15.00 -27.26
CA TYR A 456 7.40 13.66 -26.97
C TYR A 456 8.48 12.85 -26.29
N GLN A 457 8.13 12.05 -25.27
CA GLN A 457 9.09 11.20 -24.58
C GLN A 457 8.46 9.85 -24.18
N LEU A 458 8.92 8.78 -24.83
CA LEU A 458 8.59 7.40 -24.48
C LEU A 458 9.67 6.83 -23.55
N ILE A 459 9.29 6.46 -22.33
CA ILE A 459 10.17 5.83 -21.34
C ILE A 459 9.77 4.36 -21.18
N THR A 460 10.73 3.46 -21.37
CA THR A 460 10.59 2.03 -21.09
C THR A 460 11.58 1.62 -20.00
N GLU A 461 11.10 1.12 -18.86
CA GLU A 461 11.94 0.66 -17.75
C GLU A 461 11.67 -0.80 -17.37
N LEU A 462 12.71 -1.63 -17.47
CA LEU A 462 12.73 -2.97 -16.89
C LEU A 462 13.32 -2.90 -15.47
N THR A 463 12.49 -3.14 -14.45
CA THR A 463 12.93 -3.35 -13.06
C THR A 463 12.90 -4.85 -12.75
N ARG A 464 14.08 -5.44 -12.47
CA ARG A 464 14.23 -6.81 -11.97
C ARG A 464 14.47 -6.81 -10.46
N THR A 465 13.52 -7.36 -9.72
CA THR A 465 13.54 -7.42 -8.25
C THR A 465 14.11 -8.74 -7.71
N GLY A 466 14.45 -8.77 -6.42
CA GLY A 466 14.78 -10.01 -5.72
C GLY A 466 16.07 -10.69 -6.19
N LEU A 467 17.09 -9.90 -6.55
CA LEU A 467 18.42 -10.40 -6.95
C LEU A 467 19.26 -10.91 -5.76
N SER A 468 18.82 -10.66 -4.53
CA SER A 468 19.38 -11.28 -3.32
C SER A 468 18.33 -11.31 -2.20
N GLU A 469 18.57 -12.12 -1.15
CA GLU A 469 17.72 -12.14 0.06
C GLU A 469 17.59 -10.77 0.76
N GLN A 470 18.54 -9.86 0.56
CA GLN A 470 18.47 -8.49 1.08
C GLN A 470 17.57 -7.57 0.22
N GLY A 471 17.06 -8.03 -0.93
CA GLY A 471 16.23 -7.20 -1.81
C GLY A 471 17.03 -6.30 -2.75
N ALA A 472 18.15 -6.80 -3.30
CA ALA A 472 18.84 -6.13 -4.41
C ALA A 472 17.98 -6.12 -5.69
N GLU A 473 18.15 -5.08 -6.51
CA GLU A 473 17.38 -4.83 -7.73
C GLU A 473 18.29 -4.38 -8.88
N LEU A 474 17.90 -4.67 -10.11
CA LEU A 474 18.50 -4.13 -11.33
C LEU A 474 17.45 -3.30 -12.06
N LYS A 475 17.78 -2.06 -12.42
CA LYS A 475 17.00 -1.25 -13.37
C LYS A 475 17.75 -1.10 -14.68
N LEU A 476 17.04 -1.30 -15.78
CA LEU A 476 17.48 -0.93 -17.13
C LEU A 476 16.37 -0.06 -17.74
N ARG A 477 16.70 1.15 -18.17
CA ARG A 477 15.75 2.10 -18.76
C ARG A 477 16.26 2.62 -20.09
N VAL A 478 15.34 2.76 -21.04
CA VAL A 478 15.55 3.46 -22.30
C VAL A 478 14.50 4.57 -22.42
N GLY A 479 14.96 5.78 -22.73
CA GLY A 479 14.13 6.93 -23.10
C GLY A 479 14.32 7.26 -24.58
N LEU A 480 13.25 7.55 -25.31
CA LEU A 480 13.25 7.88 -26.73
C LEU A 480 12.32 9.07 -27.01
N GLY A 481 12.81 10.03 -27.79
CA GLY A 481 12.11 11.27 -28.09
C GLY A 481 13.00 12.48 -27.81
N GLU A 482 12.43 13.49 -27.17
CA GLU A 482 13.10 14.71 -26.65
C GLU A 482 14.40 14.39 -25.89
N VAL A 483 14.38 13.34 -25.05
CA VAL A 483 15.54 12.90 -24.28
C VAL A 483 15.87 11.45 -24.61
N GLU A 484 16.91 11.22 -25.40
CA GLU A 484 17.53 9.90 -25.52
C GLU A 484 18.18 9.56 -24.18
N GLU A 485 17.64 8.60 -23.43
CA GLU A 485 18.25 8.07 -22.20
C GLU A 485 18.60 6.58 -22.38
N ALA A 486 19.77 6.16 -21.91
CA ALA A 486 20.05 4.76 -21.61
C ALA A 486 20.67 4.67 -20.22
N PHE A 487 19.91 4.15 -19.25
CA PHE A 487 20.29 4.11 -17.85
C PHE A 487 20.30 2.65 -17.33
N ALA A 488 21.35 2.29 -16.62
CA ALA A 488 21.50 1.00 -15.97
C ALA A 488 21.96 1.18 -14.53
N GLU A 489 21.27 0.58 -13.57
CA GLU A 489 21.58 0.68 -12.15
C GLU A 489 21.40 -0.67 -11.44
N TYR A 490 22.45 -1.12 -10.75
CA TYR A 490 22.34 -2.18 -9.75
C TYR A 490 22.25 -1.56 -8.36
N TYR A 491 21.10 -1.74 -7.70
CA TYR A 491 20.76 -1.23 -6.37
C TYR A 491 20.88 -2.36 -5.34
N ARG A 492 21.65 -2.15 -4.27
CA ARG A 492 21.87 -3.13 -3.21
C ARG A 492 21.67 -2.52 -1.82
N PRO A 493 20.57 -2.84 -1.12
CA PRO A 493 20.39 -2.47 0.29
C PRO A 493 21.29 -3.32 1.21
N PHE A 494 21.68 -2.74 2.35
CA PHE A 494 22.55 -3.38 3.35
C PHE A 494 22.36 -2.80 4.77
N GLY A 495 23.15 -3.30 5.72
CA GLY A 495 23.07 -2.99 7.15
C GLY A 495 22.18 -3.97 7.90
N SER A 496 22.05 -3.78 9.22
CA SER A 496 21.21 -4.62 10.09
C SER A 496 19.71 -4.32 9.99
N SER A 497 19.35 -3.11 9.56
CA SER A 497 17.97 -2.59 9.42
C SER A 497 17.50 -2.49 7.97
N GLY A 498 18.38 -2.79 6.99
CA GLY A 498 18.09 -2.60 5.56
C GLY A 498 17.72 -1.16 5.17
N ARG A 499 18.22 -0.15 5.90
CA ARG A 499 18.01 1.29 5.67
C ARG A 499 19.17 2.00 4.95
N HIS A 500 20.28 1.30 4.70
CA HIS A 500 21.36 1.79 3.85
C HIS A 500 21.30 1.11 2.49
N ALA A 501 21.74 1.80 1.43
CA ALA A 501 21.87 1.22 0.10
C ALA A 501 23.13 1.72 -0.61
N LEU A 502 23.63 0.88 -1.53
CA LEU A 502 24.66 1.23 -2.49
C LEU A 502 24.10 0.99 -3.90
N SER A 503 24.09 2.02 -4.73
CA SER A 503 23.78 1.93 -6.16
C SER A 503 25.05 2.12 -6.98
N THR A 504 25.23 1.25 -7.97
CA THR A 504 26.26 1.37 -9.01
C THR A 504 25.54 1.58 -10.35
N TYR A 505 25.80 2.69 -11.04
CA TYR A 505 25.04 3.05 -12.24
C TYR A 505 25.89 3.56 -13.40
N ALA A 506 25.33 3.44 -14.60
CA ALA A 506 25.80 4.07 -15.84
C ALA A 506 24.61 4.76 -16.52
N LYS A 507 24.85 5.95 -17.08
CA LYS A 507 23.84 6.79 -17.73
C LYS A 507 24.41 7.40 -19.00
N TYR A 508 23.75 7.16 -20.13
CA TYR A 508 23.79 8.01 -21.31
C TYR A 508 22.53 8.90 -21.30
N ARG A 509 22.70 10.19 -21.56
CA ARG A 509 21.59 11.12 -21.84
C ARG A 509 21.99 12.03 -23.00
N ALA A 510 21.12 12.23 -23.98
CA ALA A 510 21.28 13.22 -25.03
C ALA A 510 19.95 13.93 -25.34
N THR A 511 20.06 15.19 -25.75
CA THR A 511 18.94 16.11 -26.01
C THR A 511 19.44 17.22 -26.93
N ASP A 512 18.55 17.87 -27.65
CA ASP A 512 18.87 19.07 -28.44
C ASP A 512 18.70 20.33 -27.59
N LEU A 513 19.43 21.39 -27.92
CA LEU A 513 19.44 22.68 -27.23
C LEU A 513 19.40 23.82 -28.25
N ASP A 514 18.29 24.57 -28.25
CA ASP A 514 18.08 25.72 -29.12
C ASP A 514 18.57 27.04 -28.48
N LEU A 515 19.44 27.74 -29.20
CA LEU A 515 19.86 29.11 -28.87
C LEU A 515 19.01 30.12 -29.66
N ALA A 516 17.80 30.38 -29.16
CA ALA A 516 16.86 31.31 -29.79
C ALA A 516 17.17 32.79 -29.49
N LEU A 517 17.04 33.64 -30.51
CA LEU A 517 16.82 35.08 -30.30
C LEU A 517 15.33 35.35 -29.99
N MET A 518 15.02 36.47 -29.33
CA MET A 518 13.66 36.84 -28.89
C MET A 518 12.65 37.18 -30.02
N ARG A 519 12.77 36.55 -31.19
CA ARG A 519 11.87 36.71 -32.36
C ARG A 519 11.65 35.40 -33.14
N GLY A 520 11.47 34.27 -32.43
CA GLY A 520 10.91 33.05 -33.01
C GLY A 520 11.81 32.29 -33.98
N GLY A 521 13.07 32.03 -33.59
CA GLY A 521 13.95 31.16 -34.36
C GLY A 521 15.27 30.87 -33.66
N ALA A 522 15.76 29.64 -33.78
CA ALA A 522 17.09 29.24 -33.32
C ALA A 522 18.18 29.90 -34.16
N LEU A 523 19.15 30.55 -33.50
CA LEU A 523 20.38 31.03 -34.10
C LEU A 523 21.38 29.87 -34.27
N ALA A 524 21.32 28.91 -33.37
CA ALA A 524 21.99 27.62 -33.47
C ALA A 524 21.22 26.54 -32.68
N GLU A 525 21.35 25.30 -33.15
CA GLU A 525 20.83 24.07 -32.53
C GLU A 525 22.05 23.18 -32.20
N PHE A 526 22.10 22.67 -30.98
CA PHE A 526 23.20 21.80 -30.55
C PHE A 526 22.72 20.49 -29.94
N ARG A 527 23.24 19.35 -30.42
CA ARG A 527 23.10 18.06 -29.74
C ARG A 527 24.00 18.01 -28.50
N TYR A 528 23.42 18.16 -27.32
CA TYR A 528 24.10 17.86 -26.06
C TYR A 528 24.05 16.35 -25.78
N SER A 529 25.15 15.80 -25.27
CA SER A 529 25.24 14.38 -24.93
C SER A 529 26.22 14.15 -23.77
N GLN A 530 25.81 13.34 -22.79
CA GLN A 530 26.62 12.98 -21.62
C GLN A 530 26.71 11.45 -21.46
N TRP A 531 27.88 10.97 -21.07
CA TRP A 531 28.11 9.59 -20.62
C TRP A 531 28.69 9.66 -19.20
N LEU A 532 27.95 9.18 -18.21
CA LEU A 532 28.36 9.16 -16.79
C LEU A 532 28.34 7.72 -16.24
N GLY A 533 29.32 7.39 -15.40
CA GLY A 533 29.31 6.23 -14.52
C GLY A 533 29.47 6.68 -13.07
N GLY A 534 28.72 6.11 -12.13
CA GLY A 534 28.65 6.61 -10.77
C GLY A 534 28.39 5.57 -9.68
N LEU A 535 28.75 5.97 -8.47
CA LEU A 535 28.47 5.26 -7.22
C LEU A 535 27.65 6.19 -6.32
N ARG A 536 26.54 5.70 -5.76
CA ARG A 536 25.71 6.41 -4.79
C ARG A 536 25.51 5.55 -3.55
N TRP A 537 25.94 6.06 -2.40
CA TRP A 537 25.49 5.56 -1.09
C TRP A 537 24.25 6.35 -0.67
N ALA A 538 23.26 5.67 -0.08
CA ALA A 538 22.07 6.27 0.48
C ALA A 538 21.74 5.71 1.87
N TYR A 539 21.10 6.54 2.68
CA TYR A 539 20.53 6.19 3.98
C TYR A 539 19.12 6.78 4.12
N SER A 540 18.15 5.94 4.43
CA SER A 540 16.75 6.31 4.58
C SER A 540 16.28 6.04 6.01
N PRO A 541 16.34 7.02 6.93
CA PRO A 541 15.92 6.84 8.32
C PRO A 541 14.40 6.63 8.45
N HIS A 542 13.61 7.21 7.53
CA HIS A 542 12.16 7.04 7.38
C HIS A 542 11.85 6.93 5.87
N PRO A 543 10.72 6.34 5.43
CA PRO A 543 10.33 6.32 4.02
C PRO A 543 10.24 7.71 3.36
N ASP A 544 9.98 8.76 4.14
CA ASP A 544 9.96 10.17 3.66
C ASP A 544 11.34 10.84 3.59
N TRP A 545 12.42 10.25 4.11
CA TRP A 545 13.73 10.90 4.19
C TRP A 545 14.82 10.07 3.50
N GLU A 546 15.67 10.74 2.72
CA GLU A 546 16.89 10.16 2.15
C GLU A 546 18.06 11.13 2.28
N ILE A 547 19.19 10.63 2.80
CA ILE A 547 20.50 11.28 2.76
C ILE A 547 21.38 10.44 1.84
N ALA A 548 22.01 11.05 0.85
CA ALA A 548 22.87 10.35 -0.09
C ALA A 548 24.21 11.07 -0.32
N LEU A 549 25.25 10.27 -0.57
CA LEU A 549 26.56 10.70 -1.02
C LEU A 549 26.84 10.02 -2.36
N PHE A 550 27.37 10.74 -3.34
CA PHE A 550 27.64 10.18 -4.66
C PHE A 550 28.96 10.69 -5.26
N GLY A 551 29.52 9.88 -6.14
CA GLY A 551 30.66 10.23 -6.98
C GLY A 551 30.43 9.75 -8.40
N GLU A 552 30.70 10.60 -9.37
CA GLU A 552 30.48 10.37 -10.80
C GLU A 552 31.74 10.70 -11.59
N ARG A 553 32.08 9.85 -12.58
CA ARG A 553 33.04 10.18 -13.63
C ARG A 553 32.41 9.93 -14.99
N GLY A 554 32.71 10.79 -15.95
CA GLY A 554 32.24 10.64 -17.31
C GLY A 554 32.77 11.72 -18.23
N ARG A 555 31.95 12.10 -19.19
CA ARG A 555 32.23 13.15 -20.17
C ARG A 555 30.95 13.72 -20.76
N GLU A 556 30.98 14.99 -21.11
CA GLU A 556 29.97 15.63 -21.94
C GLU A 556 30.52 16.07 -23.29
N ARG A 557 29.63 16.22 -24.25
CA ARG A 557 29.88 16.69 -25.61
C ARG A 557 28.70 17.53 -26.07
N LEU A 558 29.01 18.71 -26.58
CA LEU A 558 28.10 19.53 -27.37
C LEU A 558 28.53 19.40 -28.85
N ARG A 559 27.61 19.02 -29.73
CA ARG A 559 27.80 19.05 -31.19
C ARG A 559 26.95 20.18 -31.75
N LEU A 560 27.50 21.00 -32.65
CA LEU A 560 26.72 21.95 -33.43
C LEU A 560 26.02 21.17 -34.55
N ASP A 561 24.70 21.27 -34.62
CA ASP A 561 23.87 20.57 -35.61
C ASP A 561 23.29 21.56 -36.62
N VAL A 562 22.87 22.76 -36.17
CA VAL A 562 22.52 23.91 -37.01
C VAL A 562 23.22 25.17 -36.48
N GLY A 563 23.76 26.02 -37.36
CA GLY A 563 24.39 27.30 -36.99
C GLY A 563 25.65 27.61 -37.81
N ASN A 564 26.38 28.67 -37.47
CA ASN A 564 27.67 28.99 -38.10
C ASN A 564 28.85 28.29 -37.38
N PRO A 565 29.49 27.25 -37.98
CA PRO A 565 30.61 26.54 -37.36
C PRO A 565 31.90 27.36 -37.24
N THR A 566 31.93 28.58 -37.78
CA THR A 566 33.05 29.53 -37.69
C THR A 566 32.95 30.42 -36.45
N GLU A 567 31.75 30.56 -35.88
CA GLU A 567 31.46 31.34 -34.66
C GLU A 567 31.16 30.42 -33.47
N LEU A 568 30.61 29.23 -33.72
CA LEU A 568 30.16 28.28 -32.71
C LEU A 568 30.82 26.92 -32.90
N GLY A 569 31.53 26.45 -31.87
CA GLY A 569 32.36 25.25 -31.93
C GLY A 569 31.68 23.98 -31.38
N ASN A 570 32.21 22.82 -31.77
CA ASN A 570 31.95 21.56 -31.06
C ASN A 570 32.74 21.55 -29.74
N TYR A 571 32.09 21.29 -28.62
CA TYR A 571 32.71 21.22 -27.29
C TYR A 571 32.72 19.79 -26.74
N ARG A 572 33.74 19.46 -25.93
CA ARG A 572 33.83 18.23 -25.14
C ARG A 572 34.59 18.52 -23.85
N ALA A 573 34.15 17.91 -22.75
CA ALA A 573 34.87 17.91 -21.49
C ALA A 573 34.76 16.54 -20.81
N ASP A 574 35.86 16.04 -20.27
CA ASP A 574 35.85 14.99 -19.25
C ASP A 574 35.32 15.58 -17.93
N MET A 575 34.57 14.77 -17.18
CA MET A 575 33.83 15.18 -16.00
C MET A 575 34.21 14.27 -14.82
N GLY A 576 34.58 14.87 -13.68
CA GLY A 576 34.86 14.15 -12.45
C GLY A 576 34.29 14.90 -11.26
N SER A 577 33.33 14.30 -10.54
CA SER A 577 32.61 14.99 -9.47
C SER A 577 32.27 14.14 -8.25
N VAL A 578 32.06 14.82 -7.13
CA VAL A 578 31.47 14.27 -5.91
C VAL A 578 30.36 15.19 -5.41
N GLY A 579 29.35 14.63 -4.77
CA GLY A 579 28.23 15.40 -4.26
C GLY A 579 27.48 14.73 -3.13
N TRP A 580 26.58 15.50 -2.53
CA TRP A 580 25.64 15.03 -1.54
C TRP A 580 24.23 15.53 -1.88
N GLN A 581 23.24 14.77 -1.41
CA GLN A 581 21.83 15.06 -1.63
C GLN A 581 21.03 14.76 -0.36
N LEU A 582 20.13 15.68 -0.01
CA LEU A 582 19.14 15.54 1.05
C LEU A 582 17.76 15.61 0.41
N ARG A 583 16.90 14.63 0.69
CA ARG A 583 15.51 14.59 0.24
C ARG A 583 14.57 14.39 1.43
N HIS A 584 13.47 15.14 1.40
CA HIS A 584 12.25 14.84 2.13
C HIS A 584 11.09 14.75 1.13
N ASP A 585 10.22 13.75 1.24
CA ASP A 585 9.05 13.63 0.37
C ASP A 585 7.90 12.92 1.09
N SER A 586 6.87 13.70 1.40
CA SER A 586 5.64 13.33 2.13
C SER A 586 4.35 13.73 1.39
N ILE A 587 4.43 14.09 0.10
CA ILE A 587 3.23 14.46 -0.67
C ILE A 587 2.40 13.22 -1.05
N ASP A 588 1.08 13.37 -0.95
CA ASP A 588 0.09 12.29 -1.06
C ASP A 588 -0.12 11.77 -2.49
N SER A 589 0.06 12.62 -3.49
CA SER A 589 -0.06 12.28 -4.91
C SER A 589 1.05 12.97 -5.71
N SER A 590 1.62 12.26 -6.69
CA SER A 590 2.52 12.86 -7.68
C SER A 590 1.79 13.55 -8.84
N ALA A 591 0.46 13.40 -8.94
CA ALA A 591 -0.36 13.98 -10.01
C ALA A 591 -1.04 15.29 -9.58
N PHE A 592 -1.97 15.21 -8.62
CA PHE A 592 -2.70 16.35 -8.05
C PHE A 592 -2.56 16.34 -6.51
N PRO A 593 -1.45 16.86 -5.96
CA PRO A 593 -1.22 16.93 -4.52
C PRO A 593 -2.39 17.57 -3.76
N SER A 594 -2.64 17.12 -2.54
CA SER A 594 -3.60 17.73 -1.61
C SER A 594 -3.03 17.99 -0.21
N ARG A 595 -1.97 17.28 0.19
CA ARG A 595 -1.29 17.46 1.48
C ARG A 595 0.19 17.10 1.41
N GLY A 596 0.96 17.57 2.38
CA GLY A 596 2.36 17.19 2.59
C GLY A 596 3.34 18.12 1.87
N GLN A 597 4.63 17.76 1.91
CA GLN A 597 5.70 18.55 1.31
C GLN A 597 6.84 17.68 0.78
N ARG A 598 7.51 18.20 -0.25
CA ARG A 598 8.71 17.64 -0.87
C ARG A 598 9.83 18.69 -0.83
N LEU A 599 11.03 18.27 -0.47
CA LEU A 599 12.26 19.07 -0.46
C LEU A 599 13.36 18.21 -1.10
N SER A 600 14.10 18.78 -2.04
CA SER A 600 15.28 18.16 -2.62
C SER A 600 16.40 19.20 -2.67
N LEU A 601 17.49 18.92 -1.96
CA LEU A 601 18.67 19.78 -1.84
C LEU A 601 19.89 18.98 -2.28
N THR A 602 20.59 19.46 -3.32
CA THR A 602 21.76 18.80 -3.90
C THR A 602 22.92 19.78 -4.00
N ARG A 603 24.11 19.32 -3.62
CA ARG A 603 25.38 20.04 -3.83
C ARG A 603 26.35 19.10 -4.52
N GLN A 604 26.84 19.51 -5.70
CA GLN A 604 27.78 18.75 -6.52
C GLN A 604 29.02 19.60 -6.80
N HIS A 605 30.19 18.98 -6.74
CA HIS A 605 31.49 19.60 -6.97
C HIS A 605 32.23 18.80 -8.05
N TYR A 606 32.44 19.43 -9.21
CA TYR A 606 33.35 18.98 -10.26
C TYR A 606 34.77 19.41 -9.87
N LEU A 607 35.72 18.49 -9.87
CA LEU A 607 37.06 18.67 -9.29
C LEU A 607 38.16 18.19 -10.23
N ASP A 608 39.20 19.00 -10.42
CA ASP A 608 40.36 18.65 -11.25
C ASP A 608 41.06 17.37 -10.74
N ALA A 609 41.07 17.17 -9.41
CA ALA A 609 41.58 15.98 -8.75
C ALA A 609 40.81 14.68 -9.08
N LEU A 610 39.61 14.79 -9.66
CA LEU A 610 38.82 13.67 -10.21
C LEU A 610 38.92 13.59 -11.73
N GLY A 611 39.76 14.41 -12.37
CA GLY A 611 39.94 14.52 -13.81
C GLY A 611 38.71 15.10 -14.52
N THR A 612 38.22 16.22 -14.01
CA THR A 612 37.30 17.12 -14.72
C THR A 612 38.14 18.15 -15.49
N ASP A 613 37.71 18.58 -16.67
CA ASP A 613 38.41 19.64 -17.42
C ASP A 613 38.10 21.06 -16.90
N ASN A 614 36.89 21.25 -16.35
CA ASN A 614 36.41 22.51 -15.78
C ASN A 614 35.89 22.32 -14.34
N SER A 615 36.61 22.85 -13.35
CA SER A 615 36.17 22.86 -11.95
C SER A 615 34.94 23.74 -11.74
N ALA A 616 33.95 23.20 -11.02
CA ALA A 616 32.65 23.83 -10.82
C ALA A 616 32.01 23.36 -9.52
N ALA A 617 31.17 24.19 -8.90
CA ALA A 617 30.33 23.77 -7.78
C ALA A 617 28.89 24.26 -7.94
N VAL A 618 27.95 23.30 -7.98
CA VAL A 618 26.54 23.53 -8.29
C VAL A 618 25.70 23.22 -7.06
N THR A 619 24.78 24.13 -6.72
CA THR A 619 23.74 23.91 -5.71
C THR A 619 22.39 23.94 -6.38
N ARG A 620 21.56 22.91 -6.16
CA ARG A 620 20.17 22.87 -6.60
C ARG A 620 19.27 22.68 -5.39
N VAL A 621 18.24 23.53 -5.30
CA VAL A 621 17.22 23.50 -4.25
C VAL A 621 15.86 23.43 -4.92
N GLN A 622 15.00 22.52 -4.48
CA GLN A 622 13.59 22.50 -4.83
C GLN A 622 12.76 22.19 -3.59
N TRP A 623 11.71 22.96 -3.37
CA TRP A 623 10.66 22.69 -2.39
C TRP A 623 9.29 22.82 -3.06
N ASP A 624 8.41 21.87 -2.81
CA ASP A 624 7.00 21.89 -3.21
C ASP A 624 6.16 21.55 -1.97
N GLY A 625 5.16 22.36 -1.63
CA GLY A 625 4.28 22.16 -0.48
C GLY A 625 2.81 22.23 -0.89
N ALA A 626 2.00 21.27 -0.44
CA ALA A 626 0.61 21.12 -0.83
C ALA A 626 -0.35 21.19 0.36
N TRP A 627 -1.48 21.88 0.18
CA TRP A 627 -2.54 21.97 1.19
C TRP A 627 -3.93 22.14 0.55
N ALA A 628 -4.94 21.54 1.17
CA ALA A 628 -6.31 21.49 0.65
C ALA A 628 -7.36 21.88 1.70
N HIS A 629 -8.47 22.47 1.23
CA HIS A 629 -9.65 22.75 2.05
C HIS A 629 -10.92 22.52 1.21
N GLY A 630 -11.60 21.40 1.50
CA GLY A 630 -12.72 20.90 0.68
C GLY A 630 -12.28 20.62 -0.75
N HIS A 631 -12.95 21.24 -1.72
CA HIS A 631 -12.63 21.09 -3.15
C HIS A 631 -11.39 21.88 -3.60
N ASN A 632 -10.94 22.85 -2.79
CA ASN A 632 -9.85 23.76 -3.10
C ASN A 632 -8.49 23.15 -2.72
N ARG A 633 -7.50 23.30 -3.58
CA ARG A 633 -6.10 22.88 -3.36
C ARG A 633 -5.17 24.02 -3.72
N TRP A 634 -4.02 24.01 -3.07
CA TRP A 634 -2.92 24.95 -3.28
C TRP A 634 -1.61 24.17 -3.34
N LEU A 635 -0.71 24.61 -4.22
CA LEU A 635 0.66 24.12 -4.33
C LEU A 635 1.60 25.33 -4.33
N GLY A 636 2.33 25.53 -3.23
CA GLY A 636 3.47 26.45 -3.19
C GLY A 636 4.72 25.75 -3.72
N GLY A 637 5.58 26.47 -4.43
CA GLY A 637 6.84 25.93 -4.92
C GLY A 637 7.98 26.94 -4.95
N LEU A 638 9.19 26.45 -4.70
CA LEU A 638 10.45 27.18 -4.80
C LEU A 638 11.46 26.29 -5.56
N ARG A 639 12.12 26.80 -6.59
CA ARG A 639 13.20 26.13 -7.33
C ARG A 639 14.36 27.11 -7.48
N ALA A 640 15.59 26.67 -7.24
CA ALA A 640 16.78 27.46 -7.47
C ALA A 640 17.97 26.58 -7.92
N SER A 641 18.74 27.06 -8.89
CA SER A 641 20.04 26.53 -9.27
C SER A 641 21.08 27.65 -9.16
N SER A 642 22.24 27.36 -8.60
CA SER A 642 23.37 28.29 -8.55
C SER A 642 24.69 27.55 -8.74
N ALA A 643 25.32 27.81 -9.87
CA ALA A 643 26.67 27.38 -10.20
C ALA A 643 27.76 28.36 -9.74
N HIS A 644 29.00 27.90 -9.68
CA HIS A 644 30.18 28.71 -9.45
C HIS A 644 31.39 28.02 -10.09
N GLY A 645 31.99 28.65 -11.11
CA GLY A 645 32.91 28.00 -12.03
C GLY A 645 32.20 27.04 -13.00
N GLY A 646 32.94 26.59 -14.02
CA GLY A 646 32.43 25.74 -15.10
C GLY A 646 31.43 26.45 -16.01
N ASP A 647 31.76 27.67 -16.42
CA ASP A 647 30.88 28.53 -17.23
C ASP A 647 30.55 27.87 -18.60
N ASP A 648 31.50 27.10 -19.15
CA ASP A 648 31.35 26.27 -20.36
C ASP A 648 30.72 24.87 -20.11
N LEU A 649 30.54 24.46 -18.84
CA LEU A 649 30.10 23.11 -18.48
C LEU A 649 28.57 23.07 -18.35
N LEU A 650 27.89 22.50 -19.35
CA LEU A 650 26.42 22.54 -19.46
C LEU A 650 25.71 21.82 -18.31
N ALA A 651 26.35 20.81 -17.70
CA ALA A 651 25.84 20.15 -16.49
C ALA A 651 25.67 21.08 -15.27
N THR A 652 26.19 22.32 -15.30
CA THR A 652 25.96 23.33 -14.24
C THR A 652 24.63 24.07 -14.34
N TYR A 653 24.01 24.09 -15.53
CA TYR A 653 22.85 24.93 -15.83
C TYR A 653 21.57 24.42 -15.16
N GLY A 654 20.57 25.29 -15.03
CA GLY A 654 19.21 24.95 -14.60
C GLY A 654 18.17 25.49 -15.58
N PHE A 655 17.06 24.77 -15.72
CA PHE A 655 16.06 24.98 -16.78
C PHE A 655 14.74 25.59 -16.24
N LEU A 656 14.21 26.57 -16.97
CA LEU A 656 12.93 27.26 -16.79
C LEU A 656 12.18 27.30 -18.13
N GLY A 657 10.91 27.71 -18.11
CA GLY A 657 9.96 27.58 -19.21
C GLY A 657 9.03 26.37 -19.03
N GLY A 658 7.82 26.46 -19.56
CA GLY A 658 6.78 25.45 -19.38
C GLY A 658 5.70 25.79 -18.34
N LEU A 659 4.61 25.02 -18.35
CA LEU A 659 3.45 25.23 -17.46
C LEU A 659 3.86 25.11 -15.98
N GLY A 660 3.63 26.18 -15.22
CA GLY A 660 3.99 26.28 -13.81
C GLY A 660 5.49 26.35 -13.53
N ASN A 661 6.33 26.63 -14.53
CA ASN A 661 7.80 26.66 -14.45
C ASN A 661 8.38 27.94 -15.11
N LEU A 662 7.74 29.09 -14.91
CA LEU A 662 7.78 30.34 -15.70
C LEU A 662 6.85 30.29 -16.93
N SER A 663 5.56 30.12 -16.67
CA SER A 663 4.47 30.04 -17.65
C SER A 663 4.43 31.22 -18.64
N GLY A 664 4.27 30.94 -19.93
CA GLY A 664 4.34 31.89 -21.04
C GLY A 664 5.56 31.71 -21.94
N TYR A 665 6.55 30.92 -21.51
CA TYR A 665 7.67 30.43 -22.32
C TYR A 665 7.50 28.93 -22.64
N PRO A 666 7.97 28.42 -23.79
CA PRO A 666 7.98 26.99 -24.11
C PRO A 666 8.72 26.14 -23.07
N GLU A 667 8.44 24.84 -23.05
CA GLU A 667 8.97 23.87 -22.08
C GLU A 667 10.52 23.82 -22.07
N GLU A 668 11.14 23.95 -20.88
CA GLU A 668 12.60 24.03 -20.63
C GLU A 668 13.44 25.00 -21.52
N SER A 669 12.79 25.89 -22.28
CA SER A 669 13.42 26.82 -23.24
C SER A 669 14.37 27.90 -22.67
N ILE A 670 14.46 28.02 -21.34
CA ILE A 670 15.35 28.97 -20.66
C ILE A 670 16.36 28.18 -19.82
N PHE A 671 17.65 28.25 -20.18
CA PHE A 671 18.73 27.62 -19.42
C PHE A 671 19.77 28.65 -18.97
N ALA A 672 20.16 28.61 -17.70
CA ALA A 672 21.22 29.46 -17.14
C ALA A 672 21.95 28.82 -15.94
N PRO A 673 23.23 29.19 -15.66
CA PRO A 673 23.97 28.73 -14.48
C PRO A 673 23.37 29.20 -13.15
N GLN A 674 22.66 30.34 -13.17
CA GLN A 674 21.85 30.82 -12.05
C GLN A 674 20.38 30.88 -12.48
N THR A 675 19.50 30.19 -11.76
CA THR A 675 18.04 30.26 -11.94
C THR A 675 17.33 30.30 -10.61
N ALA A 676 16.22 31.03 -10.53
CA ALA A 676 15.34 31.05 -9.37
C ALA A 676 13.87 31.15 -9.83
N LEU A 677 12.97 30.45 -9.15
CA LEU A 677 11.53 30.49 -9.35
C LEU A 677 10.81 30.32 -8.01
N ALA A 678 9.86 31.21 -7.73
CA ALA A 678 8.84 31.05 -6.72
C ALA A 678 7.46 30.98 -7.40
N ARG A 679 6.59 30.08 -6.94
CA ARG A 679 5.25 29.89 -7.52
C ARG A 679 4.20 29.60 -6.46
N VAL A 680 2.97 30.03 -6.74
CA VAL A 680 1.76 29.58 -6.06
C VAL A 680 0.76 29.16 -7.11
N VAL A 681 0.30 27.91 -7.04
CA VAL A 681 -0.73 27.34 -7.93
C VAL A 681 -1.99 27.08 -7.12
N TYR A 682 -3.14 27.55 -7.60
CA TYR A 682 -4.47 27.24 -7.06
C TYR A 682 -5.20 26.32 -8.04
N TYR A 683 -5.87 25.29 -7.53
CA TYR A 683 -6.75 24.44 -8.34
C TYR A 683 -7.91 23.88 -7.52
N ARG A 684 -9.09 23.85 -8.14
CA ARG A 684 -10.32 23.34 -7.54
C ARG A 684 -10.80 22.11 -8.30
N ARG A 685 -11.16 21.04 -7.58
CA ARG A 685 -11.90 19.92 -8.18
C ARG A 685 -13.32 20.40 -8.47
N VAL A 686 -13.63 20.65 -9.74
CA VAL A 686 -14.92 21.22 -10.17
C VAL A 686 -15.96 20.15 -10.48
N ALA A 687 -15.53 18.99 -10.98
CA ALA A 687 -16.42 17.94 -11.45
C ALA A 687 -15.76 16.56 -11.36
N HIS A 688 -16.49 15.57 -11.87
CA HIS A 688 -16.01 14.27 -12.26
C HIS A 688 -16.65 13.95 -13.62
N ALA A 689 -15.92 13.26 -14.50
CA ALA A 689 -16.52 12.66 -15.68
C ALA A 689 -16.99 11.25 -15.31
N ASP A 690 -18.30 11.02 -15.39
CA ASP A 690 -18.90 9.72 -15.12
C ASP A 690 -18.72 8.82 -16.36
N SER A 691 -17.87 7.81 -16.19
CA SER A 691 -17.62 6.73 -17.14
C SER A 691 -17.44 5.43 -16.36
N LEU A 692 -16.95 4.37 -17.01
CA LEU A 692 -16.49 3.15 -16.32
C LEU A 692 -15.44 3.43 -15.21
N LEU A 693 -14.78 4.60 -15.25
CA LEU A 693 -13.99 5.15 -14.14
C LEU A 693 -14.36 6.63 -13.91
N THR A 694 -14.49 7.04 -12.65
CA THR A 694 -14.82 8.42 -12.25
C THR A 694 -13.60 9.34 -12.36
N ILE A 695 -13.39 9.99 -13.50
CA ILE A 695 -12.19 10.82 -13.75
C ILE A 695 -12.34 12.19 -13.03
N PRO A 696 -11.46 12.56 -12.09
CA PRO A 696 -11.49 13.86 -11.42
C PRO A 696 -11.10 15.00 -12.39
N LEU A 697 -11.92 16.06 -12.44
CA LEU A 697 -11.67 17.25 -13.24
C LEU A 697 -11.36 18.46 -12.36
N TYR A 698 -10.32 19.19 -12.74
CA TYR A 698 -9.76 20.34 -12.04
C TYR A 698 -9.74 21.58 -12.93
N VAL A 699 -9.97 22.76 -12.35
CA VAL A 699 -9.70 24.05 -12.98
C VAL A 699 -8.82 24.85 -12.03
N GLY A 700 -7.80 25.52 -12.56
CA GLY A 700 -6.80 26.21 -11.76
C GLY A 700 -6.02 27.26 -12.52
N GLY A 701 -5.01 27.79 -11.85
CA GLY A 701 -4.08 28.78 -12.39
C GLY A 701 -2.91 29.01 -11.44
N SER A 702 -1.89 29.70 -11.94
CA SER A 702 -0.65 29.97 -11.22
C SER A 702 -0.29 31.45 -11.21
N VAL A 703 0.43 31.87 -10.17
CA VAL A 703 1.20 33.13 -10.15
C VAL A 703 2.65 32.77 -9.81
N GLU A 704 3.57 33.31 -10.59
CA GLU A 704 4.96 32.88 -10.66
C GLU A 704 5.89 34.10 -10.71
N TRP A 705 7.04 33.99 -10.05
CA TRP A 705 8.12 34.98 -10.04
C TRP A 705 9.43 34.24 -10.26
N GLY A 706 10.07 34.44 -11.42
CA GLY A 706 11.29 33.72 -11.76
C GLY A 706 12.30 34.54 -12.54
N GLY A 707 13.57 34.20 -12.40
CA GLY A 707 14.68 34.89 -13.04
C GLY A 707 15.82 33.93 -13.36
N PHE A 708 16.66 34.35 -14.31
CA PHE A 708 17.76 33.58 -14.86
C PHE A 708 18.92 34.52 -15.18
N TRP A 709 20.14 34.15 -14.77
CA TRP A 709 21.33 35.00 -14.87
C TRP A 709 22.56 34.16 -15.21
N GLN A 710 23.47 34.74 -16.00
CA GLN A 710 24.72 34.05 -16.35
C GLN A 710 25.70 34.05 -15.17
N ARG A 711 25.91 35.19 -14.51
CA ARG A 711 26.82 35.32 -13.36
C ARG A 711 26.06 35.41 -12.05
N ARG A 712 26.66 34.87 -10.99
CA ARG A 712 26.10 34.88 -9.62
C ARG A 712 25.99 36.29 -9.00
N GLU A 713 26.79 37.24 -9.49
CA GLU A 713 26.77 38.65 -9.08
C GLU A 713 25.62 39.47 -9.71
N ASP A 714 25.02 38.98 -10.80
CA ASP A 714 23.88 39.64 -11.47
C ASP A 714 22.52 39.28 -10.83
N VAL A 715 22.50 38.35 -9.87
CA VAL A 715 21.28 37.80 -9.26
C VAL A 715 20.60 38.85 -8.36
N SER A 716 19.54 39.47 -8.88
CA SER A 716 18.72 40.47 -8.18
C SER A 716 17.22 40.17 -8.28
N VAL A 717 16.46 40.52 -7.25
CA VAL A 717 14.99 40.45 -7.25
C VAL A 717 14.39 41.34 -8.34
N ASP A 718 15.01 42.49 -8.63
CA ASP A 718 14.57 43.42 -9.69
C ASP A 718 14.73 42.82 -11.11
N GLY A 719 15.58 41.79 -11.25
CA GLY A 719 15.76 41.02 -12.48
C GLY A 719 14.81 39.83 -12.62
N MET A 720 13.88 39.62 -11.68
CA MET A 720 12.88 38.56 -11.75
C MET A 720 11.65 39.03 -12.53
N GLN A 721 11.14 38.14 -13.38
CA GLN A 721 9.94 38.36 -14.19
C GLN A 721 8.71 37.74 -13.53
N THR A 722 7.58 38.45 -13.60
CA THR A 722 6.27 37.89 -13.22
C THR A 722 5.70 37.04 -14.35
N ALA A 723 5.08 35.91 -13.99
CA ALA A 723 4.37 35.03 -14.91
C ALA A 723 3.11 34.44 -14.24
N GLY A 724 2.27 33.79 -15.04
CA GLY A 724 1.12 33.06 -14.55
C GLY A 724 0.41 32.25 -15.63
N SER A 725 -0.52 31.40 -15.21
CA SER A 725 -1.30 30.56 -16.12
C SER A 725 -2.75 30.40 -15.68
N LEU A 726 -3.59 29.95 -16.61
CA LEU A 726 -4.88 29.31 -16.35
C LEU A 726 -4.87 27.93 -17.00
N PHE A 727 -5.44 26.92 -16.33
CA PHE A 727 -5.48 25.55 -16.86
C PHE A 727 -6.73 24.77 -16.44
N VAL A 728 -7.05 23.77 -17.26
CA VAL A 728 -7.94 22.64 -16.94
C VAL A 728 -7.06 21.40 -16.82
N GLY A 729 -7.30 20.58 -15.79
CA GLY A 729 -6.53 19.35 -15.53
C GLY A 729 -7.44 18.15 -15.29
N ALA A 730 -7.00 16.97 -15.72
CA ALA A 730 -7.69 15.70 -15.51
C ALA A 730 -6.71 14.64 -14.97
N ASP A 731 -7.13 13.88 -13.97
CA ASP A 731 -6.34 12.76 -13.39
C ASP A 731 -6.77 11.46 -14.07
N THR A 732 -6.10 11.09 -15.17
CA THR A 732 -6.54 10.02 -16.08
C THR A 732 -5.83 8.69 -15.79
N PHE A 733 -6.31 7.59 -16.40
CA PHE A 733 -5.63 6.29 -16.31
C PHE A 733 -4.24 6.27 -16.98
N LEU A 734 -3.96 7.22 -17.88
CA LEU A 734 -2.65 7.48 -18.47
C LEU A 734 -1.89 8.60 -17.73
N GLY A 735 -2.30 8.89 -16.48
CA GLY A 735 -1.71 9.93 -15.64
C GLY A 735 -2.37 11.30 -15.77
N PRO A 736 -1.80 12.32 -15.10
CA PRO A 736 -2.29 13.69 -15.17
C PRO A 736 -2.12 14.30 -16.57
N VAL A 737 -3.19 14.93 -17.06
CA VAL A 737 -3.20 15.70 -18.31
C VAL A 737 -3.65 17.12 -18.01
N PHE A 738 -2.93 18.11 -18.55
CA PHE A 738 -3.23 19.53 -18.41
C PHE A 738 -3.41 20.18 -19.79
N LEU A 739 -4.44 21.01 -19.93
CA LEU A 739 -4.58 21.98 -21.01
C LEU A 739 -4.54 23.38 -20.41
N GLY A 740 -3.56 24.19 -20.79
CA GLY A 740 -3.30 25.49 -20.18
C GLY A 740 -2.95 26.60 -21.16
N TYR A 741 -2.97 27.83 -20.65
CA TYR A 741 -2.47 29.04 -21.29
C TYR A 741 -1.63 29.81 -20.27
N GLY A 742 -0.38 30.09 -20.62
CA GLY A 742 0.57 30.86 -19.81
C GLY A 742 0.88 32.22 -20.41
N ARG A 743 1.23 33.17 -19.54
CA ARG A 743 1.69 34.51 -19.92
C ARG A 743 2.74 35.03 -18.94
N ALA A 744 3.83 35.54 -19.49
CA ALA A 744 4.90 36.20 -18.74
C ALA A 744 4.95 37.71 -19.02
N GLN A 745 5.73 38.41 -18.20
CA GLN A 745 6.26 39.74 -18.43
C GLN A 745 6.99 39.82 -19.79
N GLY A 746 7.17 41.02 -20.35
CA GLY A 746 7.67 41.19 -21.72
C GLY A 746 6.65 40.84 -22.83
N GLY A 747 5.58 40.11 -22.50
CA GLY A 747 4.49 39.78 -23.43
C GLY A 747 4.56 38.37 -24.01
N HIS A 748 5.48 37.52 -23.54
CA HIS A 748 5.53 36.11 -23.94
C HIS A 748 4.26 35.37 -23.51
N THR A 749 3.72 34.56 -24.42
CA THR A 749 2.51 33.76 -24.21
C THR A 749 2.65 32.42 -24.89
N SER A 750 2.15 31.35 -24.27
CA SER A 750 2.25 29.99 -24.79
C SER A 750 1.01 29.21 -24.34
N PHE A 751 0.47 28.35 -25.21
CA PHE A 751 -0.49 27.33 -24.81
C PHE A 751 0.27 26.08 -24.37
N TYR A 752 -0.38 25.17 -23.65
CA TYR A 752 0.23 23.93 -23.20
C TYR A 752 -0.78 22.79 -23.25
N LEU A 753 -0.47 21.72 -23.96
CA LEU A 753 -1.06 20.40 -23.74
C LEU A 753 0.01 19.49 -23.13
N THR A 754 -0.08 19.20 -21.83
CA THR A 754 0.97 18.48 -21.08
C THR A 754 0.44 17.18 -20.47
N PHE A 755 1.08 16.06 -20.81
CA PHE A 755 0.92 14.76 -20.15
C PHE A 755 2.08 14.60 -19.15
N GLY A 756 1.82 14.90 -17.88
CA GLY A 756 2.85 15.05 -16.85
C GLY A 756 2.35 15.81 -15.62
N SER A 757 3.22 15.98 -14.62
CA SER A 757 2.87 16.65 -13.36
C SER A 757 3.35 18.09 -13.31
N LEU A 758 2.65 18.92 -12.54
CA LEU A 758 3.13 20.25 -12.13
C LEU A 758 4.37 20.14 -11.21
N LEU A 759 4.64 18.97 -10.62
CA LEU A 759 5.85 18.69 -9.83
C LEU A 759 7.02 18.33 -10.75
N ARG A 760 8.15 19.03 -10.58
CA ARG A 760 9.36 18.82 -11.40
C ARG A 760 10.44 18.00 -10.68
N THR A 761 11.36 17.43 -11.44
CA THR A 761 12.60 16.80 -10.96
C THR A 761 13.79 17.77 -11.02
N LEU A 762 14.81 17.56 -10.19
CA LEU A 762 16.01 18.41 -10.19
C LEU A 762 16.88 18.21 -11.45
N ASP A 763 16.79 17.04 -12.08
CA ASP A 763 17.67 16.56 -13.16
C ASP A 763 17.20 17.02 -14.57
N GLY A 764 16.30 18.01 -14.62
CA GLY A 764 15.42 18.26 -15.78
C GLY A 764 14.33 17.18 -15.88
N PHE A 765 13.87 16.89 -17.10
CA PHE A 765 13.00 15.73 -17.41
C PHE A 765 13.52 14.40 -16.86
#